data_AF-A0A017SN35-F1
#
_entry.id   AF-A0A017SN35-F1
#
_cell.length_a   1.000
_cell.length_b   1.000
_cell.length_c   1.000
_cell.angle_alpha   90.00
_cell.angle_beta   90.00
_cell.angle_gamma   90.00
#
_symmetry.space_group_name_H-M   'P 1'
#
loop_
_entity.id
_entity.type
_entity.pdbx_description
1 polymer ?
#
loop_
_entity_poly.entity_id
_entity_poly.type
_entity_poly.pdbx_seq_one_letter_code
_entity_poly.pdbx_strand_id
1 'polypeptide(L)'
;MARTIPTDDVTDRSSPDTTRSDKENDQASARNRKRTSMASRPNTNKRRHLADRTSNIQDSTQPQVLSSEADRNKRYYDPDQDETERRWLRKGLRDLTRDLHDSRSEYLQAGNHGIQDTVKKANEYFDHVKQTSDATIDSRLLVSAADLSYKKTTQLSMGDATAGIDVDEFVSKCITFMRRGPEDSHAALASSTQRLRPRAAGRSQTDLEAGSDEEDEGDAMNWDWLGRSACFQHNARPPVSGFLLGPLSVQKRTRQQTQRRARERIDPSQAVRPQELQEEDLDRQETSNLTTMCSKINKLLATTQEQRMDIVDRILQQMEDPDDEVIHEVMDKYDIADDGGIPLFLFCINPRSFGQSVENLFYISFLVRDGTVGISFDSRELPTLHPTKPYAPIEAQKKGIQKHQAVFSLDFDTWQAIIDLYDRKDCIIPHRQEEQQTRRGWYVRLASGSVAVFSPVSFTPEVREAVDSLGGKLKYIAAPDMEHHLHLTSWKKEYPDAEIIGPEGLWEKRQSNPESKDTPFHHVFTKEKNNAQQKVTEEFDAEFDVEYVHGHGSKELVFLHKRSRTLIEADLLFNLPAREQYSLTNEAADSGILTKMVHPFLSASGNATWQKRFAWYVLSANDRKAFRESMQRIDKWEFNRIIPCHGDVVESGGKAVFRTVMDWFLDYDKKGL
;
A
#
# COMPACT_ATOMS: atom_id res chain seq x y z
N MET A 1 26.91 55.11 38.05
CA MET A 1 26.97 56.58 38.21
C MET A 1 26.09 57.15 37.11
N ALA A 2 24.94 57.77 37.43
CA ALA A 2 24.81 59.22 37.70
C ALA A 2 25.18 60.05 36.45
N ARG A 3 24.23 60.56 35.64
CA ARG A 3 23.15 61.57 35.86
C ARG A 3 23.59 62.93 35.28
N THR A 4 22.93 63.39 34.21
CA THR A 4 22.61 64.82 33.99
C THR A 4 21.51 65.03 32.93
N ILE A 5 20.69 66.06 33.20
CA ILE A 5 19.58 66.75 32.48
C ILE A 5 19.54 68.18 33.17
N PRO A 6 18.75 69.24 32.83
CA PRO A 6 17.90 69.64 31.68
C PRO A 6 18.56 70.71 30.76
N THR A 7 17.93 71.54 29.90
CA THR A 7 16.62 72.27 29.88
C THR A 7 16.02 72.36 28.46
N ASP A 8 14.71 72.18 28.24
CA ASP A 8 13.54 73.09 28.42
C ASP A 8 13.55 74.31 27.46
N ASP A 9 12.45 74.76 26.82
CA ASP A 9 11.01 74.44 26.85
C ASP A 9 10.49 74.23 25.37
N VAL A 10 9.28 74.42 24.80
CA VAL A 10 8.00 75.12 25.08
C VAL A 10 6.79 74.34 24.49
N THR A 11 5.60 74.59 25.06
CA THR A 11 4.23 74.08 24.79
C THR A 11 3.46 74.87 23.69
N ASP A 12 2.20 74.60 23.28
CA ASP A 12 1.32 73.41 23.07
C ASP A 12 -0.04 73.95 22.48
N ARG A 13 -0.85 73.11 21.79
CA ARG A 13 -2.33 73.05 21.95
C ARG A 13 -3.05 71.96 21.13
N SER A 14 -3.41 70.88 21.83
CA SER A 14 -4.73 70.20 21.85
C SER A 14 -5.38 69.59 20.57
N SER A 15 -5.34 68.24 20.49
CA SER A 15 -6.47 67.27 20.69
C SER A 15 -7.82 67.40 19.93
N PRO A 16 -8.64 66.32 19.79
CA PRO A 16 -8.42 64.86 19.89
C PRO A 16 -9.02 64.10 18.65
N ASP A 17 -9.64 62.92 18.79
CA ASP A 17 -9.02 61.58 18.65
C ASP A 17 -10.13 60.46 18.53
N THR A 18 -9.74 59.19 18.27
CA THR A 18 -10.53 57.93 18.37
C THR A 18 -11.58 57.63 17.26
N THR A 19 -11.91 56.39 16.86
CA THR A 19 -11.28 55.05 17.04
C THR A 19 -11.77 54.03 15.98
N ARG A 20 -10.98 52.96 15.78
CA ARG A 20 -11.35 51.62 15.24
C ARG A 20 -11.89 51.50 13.80
N SER A 21 -11.57 50.36 13.20
CA SER A 21 -12.09 49.84 11.93
C SER A 21 -12.52 48.39 12.16
N ASP A 22 -13.66 47.99 11.63
CA ASP A 22 -14.20 46.63 11.72
C ASP A 22 -14.96 46.25 10.43
N LYS A 23 -15.40 44.99 10.34
CA LYS A 23 -15.66 44.30 9.07
C LYS A 23 -16.96 44.64 8.30
N GLU A 24 -16.94 44.17 7.04
CA GLU A 24 -18.01 43.43 6.34
C GLU A 24 -19.18 44.15 5.61
N ASN A 25 -19.09 44.07 4.27
CA ASN A 25 -20.05 43.42 3.36
C ASN A 25 -21.07 44.25 2.51
N ASP A 26 -21.51 43.57 1.44
CA ASP A 26 -22.71 43.75 0.59
C ASP A 26 -22.88 44.95 -0.39
N GLN A 27 -22.54 44.65 -1.65
CA GLN A 27 -23.46 44.52 -2.80
C GLN A 27 -24.30 45.70 -3.38
N ALA A 28 -24.74 45.47 -4.63
CA ALA A 28 -25.91 46.05 -5.31
C ALA A 28 -25.89 47.50 -5.87
N SER A 29 -25.35 47.64 -7.09
CA SER A 29 -26.01 48.25 -8.29
C SER A 29 -26.99 49.45 -8.12
N ALA A 30 -26.98 50.52 -8.93
CA ALA A 30 -27.22 50.46 -10.38
C ALA A 30 -27.31 51.84 -11.11
N ARG A 31 -26.99 51.82 -12.43
CA ARG A 31 -27.62 52.56 -13.56
C ARG A 31 -27.41 54.08 -13.81
N ASN A 32 -27.41 54.38 -15.13
CA ASN A 32 -27.69 55.65 -15.83
C ASN A 32 -26.55 56.70 -15.88
N ARG A 33 -26.36 57.48 -16.97
CA ARG A 33 -27.16 57.66 -18.22
C ARG A 33 -26.29 58.16 -19.40
N LYS A 34 -26.64 57.74 -20.63
CA LYS A 34 -26.76 58.48 -21.94
C LYS A 34 -25.91 59.78 -22.17
N ARG A 35 -25.39 60.13 -23.37
CA ARG A 35 -25.70 59.73 -24.77
C ARG A 35 -24.73 60.34 -25.83
N THR A 36 -24.66 59.74 -27.04
CA THR A 36 -24.33 60.36 -28.39
C THR A 36 -22.94 60.99 -28.64
N SER A 37 -22.40 61.09 -29.88
CA SER A 37 -22.85 60.68 -31.24
C SER A 37 -21.72 60.66 -32.29
N MET A 38 -21.80 59.74 -33.27
CA MET A 38 -21.26 59.82 -34.66
C MET A 38 -19.73 59.98 -34.89
N ALA A 39 -19.15 59.56 -36.02
CA ALA A 39 -19.51 58.51 -36.99
C ALA A 39 -18.34 58.20 -37.94
N SER A 40 -18.05 56.92 -38.22
CA SER A 40 -17.44 56.44 -39.47
C SER A 40 -17.43 54.90 -39.54
N ARG A 41 -17.40 54.36 -40.76
CA ARG A 41 -17.39 52.93 -41.12
C ARG A 41 -17.08 52.80 -42.62
N PRO A 42 -16.73 51.61 -43.15
CA PRO A 42 -16.18 50.43 -42.48
C PRO A 42 -14.87 49.96 -43.16
N ASN A 43 -14.25 48.89 -42.64
CA ASN A 43 -13.86 47.80 -43.55
C ASN A 43 -13.97 46.44 -42.84
N THR A 44 -14.51 45.44 -43.54
CA THR A 44 -14.77 44.10 -43.01
C THR A 44 -14.69 43.08 -44.14
N ASN A 45 -14.01 41.95 -43.92
CA ASN A 45 -14.14 40.79 -44.81
C ASN A 45 -14.25 39.48 -44.02
N LYS A 46 -15.49 39.06 -43.76
CA LYS A 46 -15.84 37.65 -43.59
C LYS A 46 -16.32 37.12 -44.95
N ARG A 47 -15.75 36.01 -45.43
CA ARG A 47 -16.54 34.98 -46.14
C ARG A 47 -17.18 34.14 -45.03
N ARG A 48 -18.49 34.09 -44.76
CA ARG A 48 -19.76 34.24 -45.52
C ARG A 48 -20.20 32.94 -46.22
N HIS A 49 -21.39 32.50 -45.78
CA HIS A 49 -22.20 31.37 -46.27
C HIS A 49 -22.52 31.42 -47.77
N LEU A 50 -23.02 30.30 -48.30
CA LEU A 50 -23.93 30.32 -49.44
C LEU A 50 -25.05 29.27 -49.28
N ALA A 51 -26.27 29.72 -48.97
CA ALA A 51 -27.54 28.97 -49.11
C ALA A 51 -28.74 29.93 -48.87
N ASP A 52 -28.77 31.08 -49.54
CA ASP A 52 -29.91 32.01 -49.45
C ASP A 52 -31.11 31.48 -50.28
N ARG A 53 -32.33 31.67 -49.77
CA ARG A 53 -33.39 32.34 -50.54
C ARG A 53 -34.56 32.82 -49.67
N THR A 54 -35.21 33.88 -50.15
CA THR A 54 -36.23 34.65 -49.45
C THR A 54 -37.59 34.53 -50.12
N SER A 55 -38.65 34.73 -49.34
CA SER A 55 -39.94 35.25 -49.82
C SER A 55 -40.67 35.97 -48.69
N ASN A 56 -41.25 37.14 -48.98
CA ASN A 56 -42.19 37.81 -48.09
C ASN A 56 -43.59 37.20 -48.25
N ILE A 57 -44.39 37.24 -47.19
CA ILE A 57 -45.82 37.63 -47.21
C ILE A 57 -46.24 37.94 -45.76
N GLN A 58 -47.26 38.79 -45.59
CA GLN A 58 -47.80 39.16 -44.29
C GLN A 58 -49.00 38.29 -43.89
N ASP A 59 -49.29 38.34 -42.59
CA ASP A 59 -50.62 38.35 -41.98
C ASP A 59 -51.28 37.05 -41.48
N SER A 60 -52.00 37.23 -40.37
CA SER A 60 -53.09 36.41 -39.79
C SER A 60 -52.86 34.93 -39.39
N THR A 61 -53.03 34.70 -38.08
CA THR A 61 -53.68 33.53 -37.42
C THR A 61 -53.10 32.10 -37.54
N GLN A 62 -52.76 31.57 -36.35
CA GLN A 62 -52.62 30.14 -35.96
C GLN A 62 -51.59 29.24 -36.70
N PRO A 63 -50.46 28.92 -36.04
CA PRO A 63 -49.75 27.65 -36.19
C PRO A 63 -50.34 26.59 -35.24
N GLN A 64 -50.51 25.36 -35.74
CA GLN A 64 -50.81 24.19 -34.91
C GLN A 64 -49.61 23.82 -34.03
N VAL A 65 -49.84 23.12 -32.91
CA VAL A 65 -48.75 22.60 -32.05
C VAL A 65 -48.08 21.40 -32.70
N LEU A 66 -47.16 21.68 -33.62
CA LEU A 66 -46.16 20.73 -34.09
C LEU A 66 -44.97 20.77 -33.11
N SER A 67 -44.98 19.87 -32.13
CA SER A 67 -43.87 19.67 -31.21
C SER A 67 -42.64 19.14 -31.96
N SER A 68 -41.71 20.04 -32.27
CA SER A 68 -40.55 19.73 -33.10
C SER A 68 -39.62 18.68 -32.46
N GLU A 69 -39.01 17.83 -33.29
CA GLU A 69 -38.13 16.75 -32.83
C GLU A 69 -36.87 17.26 -32.08
N ALA A 70 -36.53 18.54 -32.22
CA ALA A 70 -35.46 19.20 -31.47
C ALA A 70 -35.66 19.12 -29.94
N ASP A 71 -36.90 19.32 -29.45
CA ASP A 71 -37.23 19.19 -28.01
C ASP A 71 -37.15 17.73 -27.53
N ARG A 72 -37.45 16.77 -28.43
CA ARG A 72 -37.31 15.33 -28.12
C ARG A 72 -35.85 14.91 -27.96
N ASN A 73 -34.92 15.49 -28.71
CA ASN A 73 -33.50 15.17 -28.56
C ASN A 73 -32.94 15.64 -27.20
N LYS A 74 -33.28 16.86 -26.76
CA LYS A 74 -32.87 17.38 -25.45
C LYS A 74 -33.34 16.52 -24.26
N ARG A 75 -34.38 15.69 -24.41
CA ARG A 75 -34.79 14.72 -23.37
C ARG A 75 -33.71 13.68 -23.05
N TYR A 76 -32.90 13.30 -24.04
CA TYR A 76 -31.92 12.20 -23.93
C TYR A 76 -30.47 12.67 -24.02
N TYR A 77 -30.20 13.75 -24.78
CA TYR A 77 -28.87 14.33 -24.88
C TYR A 77 -28.94 15.85 -25.03
N ASP A 78 -28.25 16.57 -24.15
CA ASP A 78 -28.14 18.02 -24.18
C ASP A 78 -26.68 18.45 -23.92
N PRO A 79 -25.91 18.84 -24.96
CA PRO A 79 -24.53 19.29 -24.80
C PRO A 79 -24.43 20.61 -24.02
N ASP A 80 -25.52 21.39 -24.01
CA ASP A 80 -25.61 22.72 -23.39
C ASP A 80 -26.40 22.69 -22.05
N GLN A 81 -26.48 21.52 -21.40
CA GLN A 81 -27.10 21.35 -20.08
C GLN A 81 -26.49 22.30 -19.03
N ASP A 82 -27.33 22.88 -18.16
CA ASP A 82 -26.90 23.84 -17.16
C ASP A 82 -25.79 23.28 -16.22
N GLU A 83 -24.79 24.10 -15.95
CA GLU A 83 -23.65 23.70 -15.14
C GLU A 83 -24.02 23.41 -13.68
N THR A 84 -25.02 24.10 -13.11
CA THR A 84 -25.41 23.90 -11.70
C THR A 84 -26.17 22.60 -11.52
N GLU A 85 -27.11 22.29 -12.43
CA GLU A 85 -27.81 21.01 -12.52
C GLU A 85 -26.81 19.85 -12.68
N ARG A 86 -25.87 19.98 -13.62
CA ARG A 86 -24.84 18.97 -13.88
C ARG A 86 -23.86 18.80 -12.72
N ARG A 87 -23.50 19.88 -12.00
CA ARG A 87 -22.68 19.80 -10.77
C ARG A 87 -23.42 19.07 -9.64
N TRP A 88 -24.71 19.31 -9.48
CA TRP A 88 -25.57 18.61 -8.52
C TRP A 88 -25.68 17.11 -8.84
N LEU A 89 -26.00 16.77 -10.10
CA LEU A 89 -26.06 15.38 -10.59
C LEU A 89 -24.74 14.63 -10.36
N ARG A 90 -23.61 15.23 -10.78
CA ARG A 90 -22.26 14.68 -10.57
C ARG A 90 -21.93 14.50 -9.10
N LYS A 91 -22.43 15.35 -8.21
CA LYS A 91 -22.27 15.15 -6.77
C LYS A 91 -23.09 13.94 -6.31
N GLY A 92 -24.39 13.91 -6.59
CA GLY A 92 -25.30 12.82 -6.20
C GLY A 92 -24.82 11.43 -6.63
N LEU A 93 -24.46 11.24 -7.91
CA LEU A 93 -23.95 9.96 -8.40
C LEU A 93 -22.63 9.52 -7.72
N ARG A 94 -21.74 10.46 -7.37
CA ARG A 94 -20.49 10.14 -6.66
C ARG A 94 -20.70 9.86 -5.18
N ASP A 95 -21.62 10.58 -4.53
CA ASP A 95 -22.02 10.30 -3.16
C ASP A 95 -22.66 8.90 -3.08
N LEU A 96 -23.59 8.55 -3.98
CA LEU A 96 -24.14 7.19 -4.09
C LEU A 96 -23.06 6.12 -4.35
N THR A 97 -22.05 6.42 -5.17
CA THR A 97 -20.95 5.50 -5.46
C THR A 97 -20.08 5.26 -4.23
N ARG A 98 -19.76 6.31 -3.46
CA ARG A 98 -19.03 6.18 -2.19
C ARG A 98 -19.85 5.38 -1.20
N ASP A 99 -21.10 5.78 -0.95
CA ASP A 99 -21.96 5.18 0.08
C ASP A 99 -22.18 3.66 -0.19
N LEU A 100 -22.28 3.26 -1.46
CA LEU A 100 -22.35 1.85 -1.90
C LEU A 100 -21.05 1.05 -1.66
N HIS A 101 -19.89 1.70 -1.75
CA HIS A 101 -18.59 1.08 -1.48
C HIS A 101 -18.28 1.02 0.03
N ASP A 102 -18.51 2.11 0.76
CA ASP A 102 -18.24 2.22 2.19
C ASP A 102 -19.15 1.29 3.01
N SER A 103 -20.43 1.17 2.64
CA SER A 103 -21.42 0.31 3.33
C SER A 103 -21.46 -1.13 2.78
N ARG A 104 -20.51 -1.53 1.92
CA ARG A 104 -20.55 -2.77 1.14
C ARG A 104 -20.84 -4.03 1.98
N SER A 105 -20.16 -4.18 3.12
CA SER A 105 -20.29 -5.35 4.00
C SER A 105 -21.66 -5.41 4.72
N GLU A 106 -22.30 -4.27 4.92
CA GLU A 106 -23.63 -4.18 5.53
C GLU A 106 -24.72 -4.45 4.50
N TYR A 107 -24.56 -3.92 3.29
CA TYR A 107 -25.51 -4.05 2.19
C TYR A 107 -25.66 -5.52 1.72
N LEU A 108 -24.68 -6.36 2.01
CA LEU A 108 -24.74 -7.82 1.81
C LEU A 108 -25.64 -8.54 2.84
N GLN A 109 -25.90 -7.97 4.02
CA GLN A 109 -26.62 -8.65 5.10
C GLN A 109 -28.11 -8.90 4.78
N ALA A 110 -28.70 -9.93 5.40
CA ALA A 110 -30.13 -10.21 5.31
C ALA A 110 -30.97 -9.03 5.84
N GLY A 111 -32.10 -8.74 5.20
CA GLY A 111 -32.99 -7.62 5.57
C GLY A 111 -32.46 -6.21 5.25
N ASN A 112 -31.19 -6.05 4.84
CA ASN A 112 -30.68 -4.75 4.41
C ASN A 112 -31.12 -4.43 2.97
N HIS A 113 -31.75 -3.28 2.75
CA HIS A 113 -32.26 -2.82 1.45
C HIS A 113 -31.33 -1.82 0.71
N GLY A 114 -30.17 -1.49 1.27
CA GLY A 114 -29.27 -0.44 0.77
C GLY A 114 -29.01 -0.46 -0.74
N ILE A 115 -28.66 -1.62 -1.32
CA ILE A 115 -28.42 -1.74 -2.78
C ILE A 115 -29.68 -1.37 -3.59
N GLN A 116 -30.86 -1.80 -3.14
CA GLN A 116 -32.13 -1.51 -3.79
C GLN A 116 -32.45 -0.01 -3.73
N ASP A 117 -32.13 0.64 -2.61
CA ASP A 117 -32.36 2.08 -2.41
C ASP A 117 -31.32 2.94 -3.13
N THR A 118 -30.08 2.47 -3.28
CA THR A 118 -29.07 3.07 -4.18
C THR A 118 -29.56 3.04 -5.63
N VAL A 119 -30.12 1.92 -6.11
CA VAL A 119 -30.64 1.82 -7.48
C VAL A 119 -31.90 2.68 -7.69
N LYS A 120 -32.80 2.78 -6.70
CA LYS A 120 -33.92 3.73 -6.76
C LYS A 120 -33.44 5.18 -6.93
N LYS A 121 -32.49 5.62 -6.09
CA LYS A 121 -31.90 6.96 -6.18
C LYS A 121 -31.10 7.18 -7.46
N ALA A 122 -30.42 6.15 -7.98
CA ALA A 122 -29.76 6.22 -9.29
C ALA A 122 -30.79 6.51 -10.41
N ASN A 123 -31.96 5.86 -10.40
CA ASN A 123 -33.02 6.18 -11.36
C ASN A 123 -33.54 7.62 -11.25
N GLU A 124 -33.64 8.20 -10.04
CA GLU A 124 -34.00 9.61 -9.82
C GLU A 124 -32.96 10.57 -10.44
N TYR A 125 -31.67 10.21 -10.37
CA TYR A 125 -30.59 10.94 -11.04
C TYR A 125 -30.53 10.69 -12.55
N PHE A 126 -30.90 9.49 -13.02
CA PHE A 126 -30.86 9.10 -14.43
C PHE A 126 -31.74 10.00 -15.31
N ASP A 127 -32.91 10.43 -14.81
CA ASP A 127 -33.77 11.39 -15.52
C ASP A 127 -33.08 12.74 -15.81
N HIS A 128 -32.00 13.07 -15.10
CA HIS A 128 -31.19 14.27 -15.28
C HIS A 128 -29.87 14.02 -16.05
N VAL A 129 -29.55 12.77 -16.39
CA VAL A 129 -28.39 12.44 -17.23
C VAL A 129 -28.68 12.88 -18.67
N LYS A 130 -27.93 13.87 -19.17
CA LYS A 130 -28.02 14.40 -20.55
C LYS A 130 -26.69 14.39 -21.31
N GLN A 131 -25.61 13.90 -20.71
CA GLN A 131 -24.28 13.86 -21.35
C GLN A 131 -23.58 12.51 -21.18
N THR A 132 -22.82 12.11 -22.20
CA THR A 132 -22.09 10.83 -22.27
C THR A 132 -21.08 10.65 -21.14
N SER A 133 -20.42 11.74 -20.72
CA SER A 133 -19.49 11.75 -19.58
C SER A 133 -20.13 11.50 -18.22
N ASP A 134 -21.45 11.60 -18.15
CA ASP A 134 -22.23 11.50 -16.92
C ASP A 134 -22.98 10.16 -16.89
N ALA A 135 -23.46 9.71 -18.06
CA ALA A 135 -23.89 8.33 -18.28
C ALA A 135 -22.79 7.30 -17.98
N THR A 136 -21.49 7.60 -18.16
CA THR A 136 -20.40 6.68 -17.78
C THR A 136 -20.15 6.61 -16.27
N ILE A 137 -20.61 7.59 -15.48
CA ILE A 137 -20.58 7.54 -14.01
C ILE A 137 -21.76 6.68 -13.53
N ASP A 138 -22.95 6.95 -14.06
CA ASP A 138 -24.18 6.19 -13.77
C ASP A 138 -24.05 4.70 -14.14
N SER A 139 -23.61 4.38 -15.36
CA SER A 139 -23.35 2.99 -15.79
C SER A 139 -22.38 2.25 -14.87
N ARG A 140 -21.37 2.95 -14.30
CA ARG A 140 -20.42 2.34 -13.35
C ARG A 140 -21.08 2.07 -12.00
N LEU A 141 -21.91 2.99 -11.51
CA LEU A 141 -22.71 2.79 -10.29
C LEU A 141 -23.65 1.58 -10.44
N LEU A 142 -24.34 1.47 -11.58
CA LEU A 142 -25.21 0.33 -11.89
C LEU A 142 -24.44 -1.00 -11.99
N VAL A 143 -23.26 -1.03 -12.60
CA VAL A 143 -22.40 -2.23 -12.61
C VAL A 143 -21.99 -2.62 -11.19
N SER A 144 -21.47 -1.69 -10.36
CA SER A 144 -21.13 -1.99 -8.97
C SER A 144 -22.34 -2.47 -8.14
N ALA A 145 -23.53 -1.91 -8.39
CA ALA A 145 -24.76 -2.32 -7.71
C ALA A 145 -25.26 -3.72 -8.15
N ALA A 146 -25.15 -4.05 -9.44
CA ALA A 146 -25.45 -5.40 -9.94
C ALA A 146 -24.45 -6.43 -9.40
N ASP A 147 -23.16 -6.08 -9.40
CA ASP A 147 -22.06 -6.89 -8.93
C ASP A 147 -22.15 -7.20 -7.41
N LEU A 148 -22.69 -6.25 -6.62
CA LEU A 148 -23.00 -6.44 -5.21
C LEU A 148 -24.35 -7.15 -4.99
N SER A 149 -25.34 -6.93 -5.86
CA SER A 149 -26.61 -7.65 -5.84
C SER A 149 -26.40 -9.16 -6.07
N TYR A 150 -25.54 -9.54 -7.02
CA TYR A 150 -25.16 -10.94 -7.24
C TYR A 150 -24.54 -11.56 -5.98
N LYS A 151 -23.57 -10.88 -5.37
CA LYS A 151 -22.89 -11.32 -4.14
C LYS A 151 -23.84 -11.41 -2.94
N LYS A 152 -24.84 -10.52 -2.86
CA LYS A 152 -25.94 -10.62 -1.88
C LYS A 152 -26.84 -11.82 -2.17
N THR A 153 -27.21 -12.04 -3.43
CA THR A 153 -28.09 -13.15 -3.83
C THR A 153 -27.45 -14.51 -3.57
N THR A 154 -26.15 -14.70 -3.86
CA THR A 154 -25.44 -15.94 -3.50
C THR A 154 -25.40 -16.13 -1.98
N GLN A 155 -25.01 -15.10 -1.21
CA GLN A 155 -24.95 -15.17 0.26
C GLN A 155 -26.33 -15.39 0.93
N LEU A 156 -27.43 -14.89 0.34
CA LEU A 156 -28.78 -15.16 0.86
C LEU A 156 -29.34 -16.52 0.42
N SER A 157 -28.91 -17.06 -0.72
CA SER A 157 -29.42 -18.33 -1.26
C SER A 157 -28.62 -19.55 -0.77
N MET A 158 -27.35 -19.37 -0.43
CA MET A 158 -26.41 -20.44 -0.06
C MET A 158 -25.97 -20.38 1.41
N GLY A 159 -26.30 -19.31 2.13
CA GLY A 159 -25.76 -19.00 3.45
C GLY A 159 -24.38 -18.35 3.33
N ASP A 160 -23.49 -18.61 4.31
CA ASP A 160 -22.11 -18.11 4.23
C ASP A 160 -21.47 -18.50 2.88
N ALA A 161 -20.74 -17.57 2.27
CA ALA A 161 -20.50 -17.51 0.83
C ALA A 161 -19.48 -18.55 0.29
N THR A 162 -19.29 -19.64 1.03
CA THR A 162 -18.33 -20.73 0.81
C THR A 162 -18.98 -22.02 0.30
N ALA A 163 -20.32 -22.12 0.30
CA ALA A 163 -21.08 -23.34 0.02
C ALA A 163 -21.76 -23.40 -1.37
N GLY A 164 -21.38 -22.54 -2.31
CA GLY A 164 -21.91 -22.54 -3.69
C GLY A 164 -21.26 -23.59 -4.59
N ILE A 165 -22.06 -24.26 -5.43
CA ILE A 165 -21.52 -25.02 -6.57
C ILE A 165 -21.26 -24.04 -7.71
N ASP A 166 -19.99 -23.80 -8.01
CA ASP A 166 -19.57 -23.15 -9.25
C ASP A 166 -19.84 -24.10 -10.43
N VAL A 167 -20.69 -23.66 -11.36
CA VAL A 167 -21.14 -24.48 -12.50
C VAL A 167 -20.02 -24.67 -13.53
N ASP A 168 -19.21 -23.62 -13.76
CA ASP A 168 -18.13 -23.66 -14.74
C ASP A 168 -16.95 -24.48 -14.20
N GLU A 169 -16.66 -24.40 -12.90
CA GLU A 169 -15.69 -25.27 -12.24
C GLU A 169 -16.18 -26.74 -12.21
N PHE A 170 -17.47 -26.98 -11.95
CA PHE A 170 -18.06 -28.32 -11.96
C PHE A 170 -18.03 -28.96 -13.36
N VAL A 171 -18.43 -28.23 -14.40
CA VAL A 171 -18.36 -28.68 -15.80
C VAL A 171 -16.91 -28.90 -16.22
N SER A 172 -15.99 -27.99 -15.87
CA SER A 172 -14.55 -28.15 -16.14
C SER A 172 -13.96 -29.39 -15.46
N LYS A 173 -14.40 -29.71 -14.23
CA LYS A 173 -14.04 -30.95 -13.53
C LYS A 173 -14.62 -32.19 -14.20
N CYS A 174 -15.86 -32.16 -14.69
CA CYS A 174 -16.46 -33.26 -15.44
C CYS A 174 -15.76 -33.52 -16.77
N ILE A 175 -15.46 -32.47 -17.55
CA ILE A 175 -14.66 -32.56 -18.78
C ILE A 175 -13.28 -33.12 -18.47
N THR A 176 -12.62 -32.62 -17.43
CA THR A 176 -11.30 -33.12 -16.99
C THR A 176 -11.36 -34.59 -16.54
N PHE A 177 -12.43 -35.03 -15.89
CA PHE A 177 -12.62 -36.42 -15.49
C PHE A 177 -12.85 -37.35 -16.69
N MET A 178 -13.63 -36.91 -17.67
CA MET A 178 -13.87 -37.64 -18.92
C MET A 178 -12.62 -37.74 -19.79
N ARG A 179 -11.86 -36.65 -19.95
CA ARG A 179 -10.55 -36.64 -20.65
C ARG A 179 -9.44 -37.36 -19.88
N ARG A 180 -9.58 -37.58 -18.56
CA ARG A 180 -8.71 -38.43 -17.74
C ARG A 180 -9.25 -39.86 -17.56
N GLY A 181 -10.19 -40.29 -18.40
CA GLY A 181 -10.44 -41.72 -18.61
C GLY A 181 -9.13 -42.43 -19.01
N PRO A 182 -8.95 -43.71 -18.68
CA PRO A 182 -7.66 -44.38 -18.86
C PRO A 182 -7.23 -44.45 -20.32
N GLU A 183 -6.15 -43.74 -20.67
CA GLU A 183 -5.48 -43.83 -21.97
C GLU A 183 -4.87 -45.24 -22.16
N ASP A 184 -4.99 -45.79 -23.38
CA ASP A 184 -4.91 -47.22 -23.64
C ASP A 184 -3.53 -47.88 -23.51
N SER A 185 -3.53 -49.18 -23.15
CA SER A 185 -2.40 -50.13 -23.33
C SER A 185 -2.82 -51.61 -23.27
N HIS A 186 -3.69 -52.00 -24.21
CA HIS A 186 -3.83 -53.35 -24.81
C HIS A 186 -3.50 -54.63 -24.00
N ALA A 187 -4.51 -55.19 -23.31
CA ALA A 187 -4.79 -56.64 -23.26
C ALA A 187 -6.26 -56.85 -22.82
N ALA A 188 -7.17 -57.51 -23.56
CA ALA A 188 -7.20 -58.94 -23.88
C ALA A 188 -7.19 -59.81 -22.59
N LEU A 189 -8.17 -60.63 -22.21
CA LEU A 189 -9.34 -61.32 -22.81
C LEU A 189 -10.24 -61.81 -21.62
N ALA A 190 -11.51 -62.26 -21.70
CA ALA A 190 -12.55 -62.30 -22.74
C ALA A 190 -13.91 -62.74 -22.16
N SER A 191 -14.96 -62.64 -22.98
CA SER A 191 -16.20 -63.46 -22.92
C SER A 191 -17.24 -63.08 -21.84
N SER A 192 -18.55 -63.33 -22.01
CA SER A 192 -19.27 -63.90 -23.17
C SER A 192 -20.75 -63.46 -23.19
N THR A 193 -21.51 -63.93 -24.19
CA THR A 193 -22.92 -63.62 -24.49
C THR A 193 -23.14 -62.21 -25.07
N GLN A 194 -23.78 -62.00 -26.24
CA GLN A 194 -24.40 -62.93 -27.20
C GLN A 194 -23.93 -62.68 -28.65
N ARG A 195 -24.22 -63.65 -29.53
CA ARG A 195 -23.99 -63.55 -30.99
C ARG A 195 -25.08 -62.68 -31.63
N LEU A 196 -24.75 -61.99 -32.73
CA LEU A 196 -25.30 -62.36 -34.05
C LEU A 196 -24.47 -61.77 -35.21
N ARG A 197 -24.62 -62.41 -36.38
CA ARG A 197 -23.89 -62.27 -37.66
C ARG A 197 -24.97 -62.09 -38.77
N PRO A 198 -24.66 -61.91 -40.08
CA PRO A 198 -23.41 -61.57 -40.78
C PRO A 198 -23.60 -60.57 -41.97
N ARG A 199 -22.59 -60.48 -42.86
CA ARG A 199 -22.59 -60.05 -44.31
C ARG A 199 -22.38 -58.54 -44.62
N ALA A 200 -21.66 -58.14 -45.69
CA ALA A 200 -20.79 -58.91 -46.60
C ALA A 200 -19.81 -58.05 -47.47
N ALA A 201 -18.61 -58.63 -47.72
CA ALA A 201 -17.83 -58.68 -48.99
C ALA A 201 -17.36 -57.43 -49.79
N GLY A 202 -16.13 -57.54 -50.35
CA GLY A 202 -15.47 -56.56 -51.26
C GLY A 202 -14.39 -55.74 -50.52
N ARG A 203 -13.06 -55.73 -50.78
CA ARG A 203 -12.12 -56.11 -51.88
C ARG A 203 -11.68 -54.92 -52.76
N SER A 204 -10.36 -54.85 -53.05
CA SER A 204 -9.57 -53.74 -53.64
C SER A 204 -9.51 -52.47 -52.77
N GLN A 205 -8.40 -51.77 -52.53
CA GLN A 205 -7.10 -51.58 -53.22
C GLN A 205 -7.13 -50.64 -54.45
N THR A 206 -6.75 -49.37 -54.24
CA THR A 206 -5.85 -48.55 -55.07
C THR A 206 -5.52 -47.24 -54.34
N ASP A 207 -4.34 -46.68 -54.60
CA ASP A 207 -3.87 -45.39 -54.08
C ASP A 207 -4.54 -44.20 -54.78
N LEU A 208 -4.76 -43.09 -54.06
CA LEU A 208 -4.81 -41.73 -54.60
C LEU A 208 -4.34 -40.73 -53.53
N GLU A 209 -3.58 -39.72 -53.96
CA GLU A 209 -3.23 -38.55 -53.15
C GLU A 209 -4.32 -37.45 -53.26
N ALA A 210 -4.16 -36.42 -52.42
CA ALA A 210 -4.89 -35.15 -52.36
C ALA A 210 -6.31 -35.18 -51.74
N GLY A 211 -6.46 -34.36 -50.69
CA GLY A 211 -7.70 -34.15 -49.94
C GLY A 211 -7.39 -33.64 -48.54
N SER A 212 -7.66 -32.36 -48.28
CA SER A 212 -7.62 -31.78 -46.94
C SER A 212 -8.90 -32.14 -46.19
N ASP A 213 -8.79 -32.75 -45.01
CA ASP A 213 -9.81 -32.79 -43.97
C ASP A 213 -9.10 -32.89 -42.60
N GLU A 214 -8.28 -31.88 -42.26
CA GLU A 214 -7.85 -31.63 -40.87
C GLU A 214 -8.94 -30.85 -40.11
N GLU A 215 -10.14 -31.42 -39.98
CA GLU A 215 -11.19 -30.87 -39.12
C GLU A 215 -12.11 -32.00 -38.58
N ASP A 216 -12.51 -31.88 -37.31
CA ASP A 216 -13.44 -32.76 -36.56
C ASP A 216 -13.03 -34.21 -36.22
N GLU A 217 -11.77 -34.49 -35.87
CA GLU A 217 -11.51 -35.51 -34.82
C GLU A 217 -11.80 -34.88 -33.44
N GLY A 218 -13.10 -34.76 -33.15
CA GLY A 218 -13.63 -33.94 -32.06
C GLY A 218 -13.24 -34.37 -30.64
N ASP A 219 -13.38 -33.43 -29.70
CA ASP A 219 -13.10 -33.55 -28.27
C ASP A 219 -13.98 -34.62 -27.58
N ALA A 220 -13.62 -35.89 -27.77
CA ALA A 220 -14.41 -37.07 -27.45
C ALA A 220 -14.49 -37.34 -25.93
N MET A 221 -15.26 -36.51 -25.23
CA MET A 221 -15.63 -36.71 -23.83
C MET A 221 -16.14 -38.14 -23.58
N ASN A 222 -15.43 -38.89 -22.75
CA ASN A 222 -15.77 -40.28 -22.39
C ASN A 222 -16.98 -40.35 -21.43
N TRP A 223 -18.18 -40.16 -22.00
CA TRP A 223 -19.45 -40.18 -21.28
C TRP A 223 -19.79 -41.54 -20.65
N ASP A 224 -19.29 -42.66 -21.20
CA ASP A 224 -19.45 -44.00 -20.62
C ASP A 224 -18.64 -44.15 -19.32
N TRP A 225 -17.41 -43.63 -19.28
CA TRP A 225 -16.59 -43.58 -18.06
C TRP A 225 -17.24 -42.73 -16.96
N LEU A 226 -17.76 -41.54 -17.30
CA LEU A 226 -18.52 -40.70 -16.35
C LEU A 226 -19.83 -41.38 -15.93
N GLY A 227 -20.57 -41.98 -16.87
CA GLY A 227 -21.82 -42.68 -16.62
C GLY A 227 -21.67 -43.84 -15.65
N ARG A 228 -20.66 -44.71 -15.85
CA ARG A 228 -20.32 -45.80 -14.92
C ARG A 228 -19.88 -45.31 -13.54
N SER A 229 -19.16 -44.19 -13.50
CA SER A 229 -18.69 -43.59 -12.25
C SER A 229 -19.81 -42.91 -11.43
N ALA A 230 -20.88 -42.46 -12.11
CA ALA A 230 -22.06 -41.89 -11.47
C ALA A 230 -23.12 -42.96 -11.11
N CYS A 231 -23.31 -43.96 -11.96
CA CYS A 231 -24.39 -44.94 -11.87
C CYS A 231 -24.06 -46.16 -10.99
N PHE A 232 -23.80 -45.93 -9.70
CA PHE A 232 -23.83 -47.00 -8.70
C PHE A 232 -25.26 -47.52 -8.54
N GLN A 233 -25.60 -48.66 -9.15
CA GLN A 233 -26.97 -49.21 -9.12
C GLN A 233 -27.45 -49.53 -7.69
N HIS A 234 -26.55 -50.00 -6.82
CA HIS A 234 -26.85 -50.30 -5.41
C HIS A 234 -25.67 -49.90 -4.51
N ASN A 235 -25.95 -49.28 -3.36
CA ASN A 235 -24.96 -49.06 -2.30
C ASN A 235 -25.63 -49.24 -0.93
N ALA A 236 -25.02 -50.02 -0.04
CA ALA A 236 -25.52 -50.26 1.32
C ALA A 236 -25.28 -49.06 2.27
N ARG A 237 -24.53 -48.04 1.83
CA ARG A 237 -24.31 -46.78 2.52
C ARG A 237 -24.83 -45.63 1.64
N PRO A 238 -25.55 -44.63 2.19
CA PRO A 238 -25.93 -43.45 1.41
C PRO A 238 -24.68 -42.78 0.80
N PRO A 239 -24.68 -42.45 -0.51
CA PRO A 239 -23.58 -41.72 -1.12
C PRO A 239 -23.56 -40.29 -0.58
N VAL A 240 -22.69 -40.04 0.39
CA VAL A 240 -22.48 -38.69 0.93
C VAL A 240 -21.78 -37.87 -0.15
N SER A 241 -22.38 -36.76 -0.59
CA SER A 241 -21.71 -35.87 -1.53
C SER A 241 -20.52 -35.19 -0.85
N GLY A 242 -19.37 -35.15 -1.52
CA GLY A 242 -18.11 -34.63 -0.95
C GLY A 242 -18.06 -33.12 -0.72
N PHE A 243 -19.21 -32.45 -0.75
CA PHE A 243 -19.37 -31.00 -0.78
C PHE A 243 -20.11 -30.46 0.46
N LEU A 244 -20.78 -31.33 1.23
CA LEU A 244 -21.55 -30.96 2.42
C LEU A 244 -20.73 -31.21 3.70
N LEU A 245 -19.76 -30.34 3.95
CA LEU A 245 -19.03 -30.26 5.23
C LEU A 245 -19.13 -28.85 5.84
N GLY A 246 -20.31 -28.56 6.38
CA GLY A 246 -20.47 -27.54 7.42
C GLY A 246 -19.68 -27.91 8.69
N PRO A 247 -19.33 -26.95 9.55
CA PRO A 247 -18.23 -27.11 10.50
C PRO A 247 -18.60 -27.88 11.77
N LEU A 248 -17.60 -28.56 12.35
CA LEU A 248 -17.01 -28.12 13.63
C LEU A 248 -15.66 -28.82 13.91
N SER A 249 -14.75 -28.08 14.56
CA SER A 249 -13.43 -28.50 15.10
C SER A 249 -12.33 -29.01 14.13
N VAL A 250 -11.47 -28.04 13.73
CA VAL A 250 -10.02 -28.15 13.47
C VAL A 250 -9.53 -28.70 12.11
N GLN A 251 -8.54 -27.98 11.54
CA GLN A 251 -7.99 -28.12 10.18
C GLN A 251 -6.68 -28.94 10.13
N LYS A 252 -6.28 -29.37 8.92
CA LYS A 252 -4.86 -29.36 8.52
C LYS A 252 -4.66 -29.11 7.01
N ARG A 253 -3.45 -28.70 6.63
CA ARG A 253 -3.10 -27.96 5.39
C ARG A 253 -2.80 -28.86 4.16
N THR A 254 -2.49 -28.17 3.04
CA THR A 254 -1.75 -28.60 1.83
C THR A 254 -2.53 -29.44 0.79
N ARG A 255 -2.30 -29.32 -0.53
CA ARG A 255 -1.29 -28.57 -1.31
C ARG A 255 -1.88 -28.18 -2.68
N GLN A 256 -1.58 -26.99 -3.22
CA GLN A 256 -1.96 -26.65 -4.61
C GLN A 256 -1.19 -27.51 -5.64
N GLN A 257 -1.79 -27.74 -6.81
CA GLN A 257 -1.26 -28.59 -7.87
C GLN A 257 -0.76 -27.77 -9.07
N THR A 258 0.52 -27.89 -9.38
CA THR A 258 1.23 -27.07 -10.38
C THR A 258 0.84 -27.40 -11.82
N GLN A 259 0.70 -26.39 -12.69
CA GLN A 259 0.64 -26.60 -14.14
C GLN A 259 1.97 -27.16 -14.68
N ARG A 260 1.91 -28.06 -15.67
CA ARG A 260 3.11 -28.65 -16.29
C ARG A 260 3.68 -27.76 -17.40
N ARG A 261 4.99 -27.51 -17.34
CA ARG A 261 5.85 -27.45 -18.53
C ARG A 261 6.78 -28.68 -18.56
N ALA A 262 7.62 -28.78 -19.58
CA ALA A 262 8.33 -30.02 -19.95
C ALA A 262 9.21 -30.61 -18.83
N ARG A 263 9.36 -31.94 -18.87
CA ARG A 263 9.93 -32.75 -17.78
C ARG A 263 11.45 -32.90 -17.92
N GLU A 264 12.21 -31.89 -17.49
CA GLU A 264 13.63 -32.08 -17.24
C GLU A 264 13.87 -33.06 -16.07
N ARG A 265 14.90 -33.89 -16.18
CA ARG A 265 15.33 -34.79 -15.09
C ARG A 265 16.29 -34.03 -14.18
N ILE A 266 15.76 -33.51 -13.08
CA ILE A 266 16.58 -32.88 -12.03
C ILE A 266 17.37 -33.97 -11.29
N ASP A 267 18.68 -33.82 -11.29
CA ASP A 267 19.64 -34.60 -10.50
C ASP A 267 19.50 -34.27 -8.99
N PRO A 268 19.65 -35.23 -8.04
CA PRO A 268 19.44 -34.98 -6.61
C PRO A 268 20.34 -33.92 -5.94
N SER A 269 21.29 -33.31 -6.67
CA SER A 269 22.21 -32.29 -6.15
C SER A 269 21.60 -30.88 -5.96
N GLN A 270 20.45 -30.55 -6.55
CA GLN A 270 19.94 -29.16 -6.62
C GLN A 270 18.76 -28.82 -5.69
N ALA A 271 18.74 -29.37 -4.47
CA ALA A 271 17.58 -29.29 -3.57
C ALA A 271 17.31 -27.93 -2.87
N VAL A 272 17.93 -26.81 -3.27
CA VAL A 272 17.93 -25.55 -2.50
C VAL A 272 17.76 -24.29 -3.36
N ARG A 273 16.50 -23.84 -3.58
CA ARG A 273 16.14 -22.43 -3.90
C ARG A 273 14.72 -22.09 -3.41
N PRO A 274 14.42 -20.84 -2.99
CA PRO A 274 13.06 -20.39 -2.66
C PRO A 274 12.18 -20.18 -3.90
N GLN A 275 10.88 -19.93 -3.69
CA GLN A 275 9.89 -19.69 -4.74
C GLN A 275 9.22 -18.32 -4.57
N GLU A 276 8.86 -17.69 -5.70
CA GLU A 276 8.39 -16.30 -5.78
C GLU A 276 6.87 -16.17 -5.61
N LEU A 277 6.42 -15.04 -5.04
CA LEU A 277 5.01 -14.72 -4.73
C LEU A 277 4.49 -13.63 -5.69
N GLN A 278 3.18 -13.60 -5.94
CA GLN A 278 2.55 -12.61 -6.83
C GLN A 278 1.74 -11.55 -6.07
N GLU A 279 1.51 -10.42 -6.74
CA GLU A 279 0.95 -9.17 -6.19
C GLU A 279 -0.44 -9.39 -5.57
N GLU A 280 -1.28 -10.23 -6.18
CA GLU A 280 -2.64 -10.57 -5.72
C GLU A 280 -2.71 -11.32 -4.37
N ASP A 281 -1.62 -11.97 -3.95
CA ASP A 281 -1.52 -12.65 -2.65
C ASP A 281 -1.11 -11.69 -1.52
N LEU A 282 -0.61 -10.49 -1.83
CA LEU A 282 -0.16 -9.51 -0.83
C LEU A 282 -1.33 -8.77 -0.17
N ASP A 283 -2.27 -8.21 -0.95
CA ASP A 283 -3.49 -7.53 -0.46
C ASP A 283 -4.27 -8.37 0.57
N ARG A 284 -4.36 -9.68 0.32
CA ARG A 284 -5.04 -10.65 1.19
C ARG A 284 -4.31 -10.89 2.50
N GLN A 285 -2.98 -10.75 2.52
CA GLN A 285 -2.18 -10.86 3.74
C GLN A 285 -2.17 -9.56 4.54
N GLU A 286 -2.03 -8.41 3.90
CA GLU A 286 -2.00 -7.10 4.59
C GLU A 286 -3.30 -6.84 5.36
N THR A 287 -4.45 -7.01 4.69
CA THR A 287 -5.77 -6.93 5.33
C THR A 287 -5.91 -7.92 6.49
N SER A 288 -5.48 -9.18 6.31
CA SER A 288 -5.53 -10.18 7.37
C SER A 288 -4.68 -9.81 8.59
N ASN A 289 -3.50 -9.21 8.39
CA ASN A 289 -2.58 -8.87 9.48
C ASN A 289 -3.07 -7.64 10.27
N LEU A 290 -3.49 -6.57 9.60
CA LEU A 290 -4.03 -5.38 10.26
C LEU A 290 -5.31 -5.72 11.04
N THR A 291 -6.27 -6.41 10.42
CA THR A 291 -7.51 -6.83 11.10
C THR A 291 -7.21 -7.78 12.27
N THR A 292 -6.21 -8.65 12.16
CA THR A 292 -5.77 -9.50 13.29
C THR A 292 -5.20 -8.68 14.45
N MET A 293 -4.39 -7.65 14.18
CA MET A 293 -3.83 -6.79 15.24
C MET A 293 -4.90 -5.92 15.90
N CYS A 294 -5.76 -5.27 15.12
CA CYS A 294 -6.91 -4.54 15.65
C CYS A 294 -7.85 -5.45 16.47
N SER A 295 -8.14 -6.67 15.99
CA SER A 295 -8.96 -7.65 16.73
C SER A 295 -8.33 -8.07 18.06
N LYS A 296 -7.00 -8.31 18.09
CA LYS A 296 -6.26 -8.56 19.34
C LYS A 296 -6.33 -7.39 20.31
N ILE A 297 -6.14 -6.16 19.83
CA ILE A 297 -6.14 -4.96 20.67
C ILE A 297 -7.54 -4.64 21.20
N ASN A 298 -8.61 -4.80 20.41
CA ASN A 298 -9.98 -4.65 20.89
C ASN A 298 -10.32 -5.73 21.93
N LYS A 299 -9.99 -7.00 21.67
CA LYS A 299 -10.18 -8.07 22.66
C LYS A 299 -9.40 -7.80 23.95
N LEU A 300 -8.17 -7.29 23.85
CA LEU A 300 -7.37 -6.89 25.01
C LEU A 300 -8.06 -5.78 25.80
N LEU A 301 -8.54 -4.70 25.15
CA LEU A 301 -9.29 -3.62 25.81
C LEU A 301 -10.49 -4.17 26.57
N ALA A 302 -11.34 -4.96 25.89
CA ALA A 302 -12.56 -5.50 26.49
C ALA A 302 -12.27 -6.44 27.67
N THR A 303 -11.33 -7.38 27.52
CA THR A 303 -10.93 -8.29 28.61
C THR A 303 -10.25 -7.55 29.76
N THR A 304 -9.48 -6.49 29.50
CA THR A 304 -8.85 -5.68 30.56
C THR A 304 -9.87 -4.85 31.32
N GLN A 305 -10.85 -4.24 30.64
CA GLN A 305 -11.95 -3.51 31.30
C GLN A 305 -12.79 -4.45 32.16
N GLU A 306 -13.29 -5.55 31.57
CA GLU A 306 -14.09 -6.58 32.24
C GLU A 306 -13.39 -7.09 33.51
N GLN A 307 -12.12 -7.52 33.42
CA GLN A 307 -11.37 -8.03 34.56
C GLN A 307 -11.10 -7.01 35.67
N ARG A 308 -10.98 -5.72 35.33
CA ARG A 308 -10.70 -4.66 36.32
C ARG A 308 -11.97 -4.18 37.00
N MET A 309 -13.05 -3.97 36.25
CA MET A 309 -14.37 -3.69 36.82
C MET A 309 -14.81 -4.82 37.75
N ASP A 310 -14.65 -6.08 37.34
CA ASP A 310 -14.89 -7.25 38.19
C ASP A 310 -14.11 -7.22 39.52
N ILE A 311 -12.93 -6.59 39.58
CA ILE A 311 -12.12 -6.46 40.80
C ILE A 311 -12.59 -5.27 41.65
N VAL A 312 -12.84 -4.11 41.02
CA VAL A 312 -13.40 -2.91 41.66
C VAL A 312 -14.73 -3.24 42.34
N ASP A 313 -15.69 -3.82 41.60
CA ASP A 313 -17.02 -4.19 42.11
C ASP A 313 -16.93 -5.14 43.31
N ARG A 314 -16.03 -6.13 43.27
CA ARG A 314 -15.81 -7.06 44.40
C ARG A 314 -15.17 -6.41 45.62
N ILE A 315 -14.48 -5.29 45.48
CA ILE A 315 -13.90 -4.53 46.58
C ILE A 315 -14.95 -3.58 47.16
N LEU A 316 -15.69 -2.86 46.31
CA LEU A 316 -16.77 -1.96 46.74
C LEU A 316 -17.91 -2.74 47.43
N GLN A 317 -18.25 -3.95 46.96
CA GLN A 317 -19.21 -4.84 47.63
C GLN A 317 -18.74 -5.38 49.00
N GLN A 318 -17.47 -5.19 49.38
CA GLN A 318 -16.94 -5.52 50.71
C GLN A 318 -16.86 -4.30 51.63
N MET A 319 -17.20 -3.12 51.14
CA MET A 319 -17.27 -1.88 51.91
C MET A 319 -18.72 -1.59 52.32
N GLU A 320 -18.92 -1.13 53.55
CA GLU A 320 -20.24 -0.71 54.05
C GLU A 320 -20.39 0.79 53.77
N ASP A 321 -21.21 1.11 52.75
CA ASP A 321 -21.54 2.47 52.29
C ASP A 321 -20.30 3.35 51.94
N PRO A 322 -19.50 2.96 50.90
CA PRO A 322 -18.31 3.72 50.51
C PRO A 322 -18.65 5.08 49.89
N ASP A 323 -17.97 6.13 50.36
CA ASP A 323 -18.07 7.50 49.84
C ASP A 323 -17.42 7.64 48.45
N ASP A 324 -17.82 8.64 47.66
CA ASP A 324 -17.39 8.84 46.27
C ASP A 324 -15.86 8.98 46.15
N GLU A 325 -15.20 9.58 47.15
CA GLU A 325 -13.72 9.69 47.20
C GLU A 325 -13.04 8.31 47.32
N VAL A 326 -13.64 7.37 48.06
CA VAL A 326 -13.13 5.99 48.21
C VAL A 326 -13.38 5.18 46.94
N ILE A 327 -14.52 5.41 46.28
CA ILE A 327 -14.84 4.78 44.98
C ILE A 327 -13.77 5.18 43.95
N HIS A 328 -13.46 6.47 43.83
CA HIS A 328 -12.42 6.95 42.91
C HIS A 328 -11.03 6.42 43.26
N GLU A 329 -10.61 6.39 44.54
CA GLU A 329 -9.32 5.81 44.94
C GLU A 329 -9.21 4.33 44.53
N VAL A 330 -10.29 3.55 44.68
CA VAL A 330 -10.32 2.14 44.26
C VAL A 330 -10.27 2.01 42.73
N MET A 331 -10.95 2.88 41.97
CA MET A 331 -10.95 2.83 40.49
C MET A 331 -9.58 3.19 39.90
N ASP A 332 -8.98 4.31 40.31
CA ASP A 332 -7.64 4.72 39.87
C ASP A 332 -6.57 3.66 40.18
N LYS A 333 -6.66 3.02 41.36
CA LYS A 333 -5.74 1.96 41.80
C LYS A 333 -5.75 0.71 40.90
N TYR A 334 -6.81 0.50 40.13
CA TYR A 334 -6.90 -0.58 39.12
C TYR A 334 -6.82 -0.07 37.67
N ASP A 335 -6.42 1.20 37.47
CA ASP A 335 -6.34 1.90 36.18
C ASP A 335 -7.68 1.83 35.41
N ILE A 336 -8.78 2.12 36.10
CA ILE A 336 -10.14 2.33 35.56
C ILE A 336 -10.53 3.79 35.82
N ALA A 337 -11.09 4.46 34.81
CA ALA A 337 -11.67 5.78 34.97
C ALA A 337 -13.08 5.70 35.60
N ASP A 338 -13.55 6.80 36.19
CA ASP A 338 -14.88 6.90 36.82
C ASP A 338 -16.05 6.64 35.84
N ASP A 339 -15.88 7.00 34.57
CA ASP A 339 -16.81 6.65 33.49
C ASP A 339 -16.86 5.15 33.15
N GLY A 340 -16.03 4.34 33.82
CA GLY A 340 -15.85 2.89 33.63
C GLY A 340 -14.85 2.51 32.55
N GLY A 341 -14.28 3.49 31.83
CA GLY A 341 -13.36 3.28 30.72
C GLY A 341 -11.93 2.99 31.13
N ILE A 342 -11.10 2.59 30.15
CA ILE A 342 -9.65 2.46 30.34
C ILE A 342 -8.97 3.76 29.87
N PRO A 343 -8.15 4.44 30.71
CA PRO A 343 -7.44 5.66 30.30
C PRO A 343 -6.55 5.44 29.07
N LEU A 344 -6.73 6.27 28.04
CA LEU A 344 -6.09 6.11 26.73
C LEU A 344 -4.57 6.00 26.82
N PHE A 345 -3.92 6.90 27.57
CA PHE A 345 -2.47 6.96 27.62
C PHE A 345 -1.85 5.73 28.28
N LEU A 346 -2.45 5.24 29.38
CA LEU A 346 -2.07 3.97 30.02
C LEU A 346 -2.27 2.76 29.11
N PHE A 347 -3.24 2.82 28.19
CA PHE A 347 -3.48 1.75 27.22
C PHE A 347 -2.42 1.70 26.12
N CYS A 348 -2.05 2.86 25.55
CA CYS A 348 -1.32 2.92 24.28
C CYS A 348 0.12 3.49 24.33
N ILE A 349 0.47 4.35 25.28
CA ILE A 349 1.78 5.03 25.30
C ILE A 349 2.82 4.10 25.92
N ASN A 350 3.69 3.54 25.08
CA ASN A 350 4.71 2.56 25.45
C ASN A 350 5.96 3.28 25.99
N PRO A 351 6.29 3.18 27.29
CA PRO A 351 7.42 3.90 27.89
C PRO A 351 8.80 3.50 27.34
N ARG A 352 8.86 2.38 26.62
CA ARG A 352 10.09 1.81 26.06
C ARG A 352 10.30 2.13 24.58
N SER A 353 9.28 2.64 23.87
CA SER A 353 9.39 2.93 22.43
C SER A 353 8.35 3.97 21.96
N PHE A 354 8.85 5.11 21.48
CA PHE A 354 8.05 6.14 20.81
C PHE A 354 7.34 5.58 19.56
N GLY A 355 8.07 4.83 18.72
CA GLY A 355 7.51 4.23 17.50
C GLY A 355 6.33 3.31 17.78
N GLN A 356 6.45 2.43 18.77
CA GLN A 356 5.34 1.55 19.17
C GLN A 356 4.16 2.32 19.78
N SER A 357 4.40 3.47 20.41
CA SER A 357 3.34 4.34 20.93
C SER A 357 2.50 4.94 19.78
N VAL A 358 3.16 5.38 18.71
CA VAL A 358 2.50 5.85 17.48
C VAL A 358 1.74 4.70 16.78
N GLU A 359 2.34 3.51 16.67
CA GLU A 359 1.63 2.33 16.15
C GLU A 359 0.40 1.95 16.97
N ASN A 360 0.50 2.00 18.31
CA ASN A 360 -0.61 1.67 19.21
C ASN A 360 -1.79 2.64 19.00
N LEU A 361 -1.52 3.94 18.93
CA LEU A 361 -2.51 4.97 18.57
C LEU A 361 -3.09 4.76 17.16
N PHE A 362 -2.26 4.37 16.19
CA PHE A 362 -2.70 4.04 14.84
C PHE A 362 -3.73 2.89 14.86
N TYR A 363 -3.46 1.76 15.50
CA TYR A 363 -4.42 0.65 15.60
C TYR A 363 -5.74 1.05 16.29
N ILE A 364 -5.67 1.88 17.34
CA ILE A 364 -6.85 2.39 18.05
C ILE A 364 -7.70 3.28 17.13
N SER A 365 -7.06 4.10 16.28
CA SER A 365 -7.80 4.95 15.32
C SER A 365 -8.68 4.16 14.34
N PHE A 366 -8.26 2.94 13.93
CA PHE A 366 -9.11 2.03 13.14
C PHE A 366 -10.29 1.50 13.96
N LEU A 367 -10.06 1.07 15.21
CA LEU A 367 -11.11 0.56 16.07
C LEU A 367 -12.20 1.60 16.36
N VAL A 368 -11.82 2.87 16.48
CA VAL A 368 -12.72 4.02 16.64
C VAL A 368 -13.44 4.37 15.33
N ARG A 369 -12.72 4.43 14.20
CA ARG A 369 -13.30 4.64 12.85
C ARG A 369 -14.36 3.60 12.50
N ASP A 370 -14.12 2.35 12.89
CA ASP A 370 -14.95 1.18 12.63
C ASP A 370 -16.07 1.01 13.69
N GLY A 371 -16.16 1.92 14.67
CA GLY A 371 -17.24 1.96 15.67
C GLY A 371 -17.23 0.80 16.66
N THR A 372 -16.06 0.18 16.86
CA THR A 372 -15.87 -0.97 17.78
C THR A 372 -15.18 -0.60 19.09
N VAL A 373 -14.63 0.62 19.16
CA VAL A 373 -14.18 1.30 20.38
C VAL A 373 -14.69 2.73 20.33
N GLY A 374 -15.20 3.24 21.44
CA GLY A 374 -15.52 4.65 21.66
C GLY A 374 -14.42 5.36 22.43
N ILE A 375 -14.28 6.67 22.19
CA ILE A 375 -13.52 7.57 23.07
C ILE A 375 -14.55 8.36 23.89
N SER A 376 -14.33 8.42 25.20
CA SER A 376 -15.07 9.23 26.18
C SER A 376 -14.06 10.08 26.96
N PHE A 377 -14.54 10.82 27.97
CA PHE A 377 -13.71 11.59 28.89
C PHE A 377 -14.18 11.33 30.33
N ASP A 378 -13.22 11.17 31.25
CA ASP A 378 -13.48 11.03 32.69
C ASP A 378 -13.83 12.40 33.33
N SER A 379 -14.20 12.45 34.62
CA SER A 379 -14.49 13.74 35.29
C SER A 379 -13.30 14.72 35.37
N ARG A 380 -12.08 14.26 35.02
CA ARG A 380 -10.84 15.04 34.97
C ARG A 380 -10.52 15.52 33.55
N GLU A 381 -11.45 15.37 32.61
CA GLU A 381 -11.31 15.65 31.18
C GLU A 381 -10.20 14.83 30.48
N LEU A 382 -9.82 13.67 31.04
CA LEU A 382 -8.84 12.76 30.44
C LEU A 382 -9.51 11.76 29.49
N PRO A 383 -8.93 11.48 28.31
CA PRO A 383 -9.54 10.60 27.32
C PRO A 383 -9.54 9.13 27.75
N THR A 384 -10.72 8.50 27.69
CA THR A 384 -10.97 7.09 28.07
C THR A 384 -11.38 6.26 26.86
N LEU A 385 -11.11 4.95 26.92
CA LEU A 385 -11.44 3.97 25.88
C LEU A 385 -12.52 2.99 26.36
N HIS A 386 -13.55 2.83 25.53
CA HIS A 386 -14.69 1.96 25.79
C HIS A 386 -14.89 0.97 24.65
N PRO A 387 -14.96 -0.35 24.88
CA PRO A 387 -15.43 -1.30 23.87
C PRO A 387 -16.88 -1.01 23.47
N THR A 388 -17.14 -0.84 22.17
CA THR A 388 -18.47 -0.51 21.66
C THR A 388 -18.94 -1.51 20.61
N LYS A 389 -20.26 -1.57 20.39
CA LYS A 389 -20.85 -2.32 19.28
C LYS A 389 -21.22 -1.31 18.18
N PRO A 390 -20.74 -1.50 16.94
CA PRO A 390 -21.01 -0.56 15.85
C PRO A 390 -22.51 -0.55 15.51
N TYR A 391 -23.08 0.65 15.41
CA TYR A 391 -24.47 0.84 14.99
C TYR A 391 -24.57 0.82 13.46
N ALA A 392 -25.53 0.05 12.93
CA ALA A 392 -25.86 0.11 11.51
C ALA A 392 -26.28 1.55 11.11
N PRO A 393 -25.94 2.07 9.92
CA PRO A 393 -26.13 3.49 9.58
C PRO A 393 -27.57 4.00 9.72
N ILE A 394 -28.58 3.15 9.45
CA ILE A 394 -30.00 3.49 9.63
C ILE A 394 -30.34 3.66 11.13
N GLU A 395 -29.69 2.92 12.02
CA GLU A 395 -29.86 3.06 13.47
C GLU A 395 -29.05 4.24 14.00
N ALA A 396 -27.81 4.42 13.54
CA ALA A 396 -26.97 5.58 13.87
C ALA A 396 -27.66 6.90 13.47
N GLN A 397 -28.24 6.96 12.26
CA GLN A 397 -29.00 8.12 11.78
C GLN A 397 -30.27 8.35 12.60
N LYS A 398 -31.02 7.30 12.97
CA LYS A 398 -32.19 7.41 13.88
C LYS A 398 -31.82 7.85 15.29
N LYS A 399 -30.63 7.50 15.77
CA LYS A 399 -30.06 7.93 17.06
C LYS A 399 -29.32 9.27 16.99
N GLY A 400 -29.24 9.91 15.82
CA GLY A 400 -28.53 11.18 15.63
C GLY A 400 -27.01 11.10 15.81
N ILE A 401 -26.41 9.92 15.76
CA ILE A 401 -24.98 9.69 16.03
C ILE A 401 -24.15 10.25 14.87
N GLN A 402 -23.39 11.31 15.15
CA GLN A 402 -22.48 11.94 14.19
C GLN A 402 -21.06 11.40 14.36
N LYS A 403 -20.37 11.15 13.24
CA LYS A 403 -18.93 10.80 13.25
C LYS A 403 -18.12 12.06 13.52
N HIS A 404 -17.52 12.14 14.71
CA HIS A 404 -16.61 13.21 15.08
C HIS A 404 -15.17 12.82 14.70
N GLN A 405 -14.38 13.77 14.23
CA GLN A 405 -12.96 13.57 13.93
C GLN A 405 -12.12 14.39 14.91
N ALA A 406 -11.30 13.70 15.70
CA ALA A 406 -10.24 14.31 16.49
C ALA A 406 -8.92 14.31 15.70
N VAL A 407 -8.06 15.29 15.97
CA VAL A 407 -6.67 15.33 15.52
C VAL A 407 -5.80 15.42 16.76
N PHE A 408 -4.86 14.49 16.90
CA PHE A 408 -3.97 14.39 18.06
C PHE A 408 -2.52 14.44 17.57
N SER A 409 -1.71 15.30 18.17
CA SER A 409 -0.28 15.45 17.90
C SER A 409 0.53 14.86 19.05
N LEU A 410 1.48 13.98 18.73
CA LEU A 410 2.45 13.43 19.67
C LEU A 410 3.85 13.58 19.08
N ASP A 411 4.65 14.45 19.69
CA ASP A 411 6.09 14.54 19.47
C ASP A 411 6.85 13.82 20.59
N PHE A 412 8.18 13.76 20.47
CA PHE A 412 9.03 13.03 21.41
C PHE A 412 9.02 13.67 22.81
N ASP A 413 9.05 14.99 22.90
CA ASP A 413 9.06 15.74 24.16
C ASP A 413 7.74 15.53 24.92
N THR A 414 6.60 15.58 24.21
CA THR A 414 5.27 15.27 24.75
C THR A 414 5.17 13.80 25.20
N TRP A 415 5.75 12.87 24.44
CA TRP A 415 5.81 11.45 24.81
C TRP A 415 6.63 11.22 26.09
N GLN A 416 7.78 11.88 26.25
CA GLN A 416 8.55 11.84 27.49
C GLN A 416 7.76 12.44 28.67
N ALA A 417 7.15 13.61 28.49
CA ALA A 417 6.35 14.26 29.52
C ALA A 417 5.16 13.41 29.99
N ILE A 418 4.54 12.63 29.09
CA ILE A 418 3.50 11.65 29.47
C ILE A 418 4.09 10.49 30.30
N ILE A 419 5.28 9.99 29.95
CA ILE A 419 5.93 8.91 30.72
C ILE A 419 6.28 9.39 32.13
N ASP A 420 6.89 10.57 32.24
CA ASP A 420 7.30 11.17 33.52
C ASP A 420 6.08 11.50 34.41
N LEU A 421 4.93 11.84 33.81
CA LEU A 421 3.68 12.11 34.54
C LEU A 421 3.03 10.85 35.13
N TYR A 422 3.10 9.72 34.43
CA TYR A 422 2.43 8.47 34.85
C TYR A 422 3.34 7.49 35.62
N ASP A 423 4.67 7.69 35.63
CA ASP A 423 5.69 6.85 36.31
C ASP A 423 5.49 5.33 36.11
N ARG A 424 5.28 4.91 34.85
CA ARG A 424 5.12 3.48 34.48
C ARG A 424 6.18 3.02 33.51
N LYS A 425 6.52 1.73 33.62
CA LYS A 425 7.56 1.06 32.81
C LYS A 425 6.99 0.29 31.62
N ASP A 426 5.67 0.14 31.57
CA ASP A 426 4.90 -0.61 30.59
C ASP A 426 3.49 -0.03 30.43
N CYS A 427 2.89 -0.20 29.25
CA CYS A 427 1.49 0.08 28.96
C CYS A 427 0.68 -1.22 28.80
N ILE A 428 -0.65 -1.11 28.75
CA ILE A 428 -1.54 -2.29 28.68
C ILE A 428 -1.35 -3.07 27.37
N ILE A 429 -1.18 -2.39 26.23
CA ILE A 429 -0.74 -3.06 24.99
C ILE A 429 0.71 -3.53 25.19
N PRO A 430 1.01 -4.84 25.13
CA PRO A 430 2.36 -5.33 25.41
C PRO A 430 3.41 -4.76 24.46
N HIS A 431 4.56 -4.38 25.02
CA HIS A 431 5.74 -3.98 24.24
C HIS A 431 6.17 -5.13 23.32
N ARG A 432 6.18 -4.85 22.02
CA ARG A 432 6.69 -5.75 20.98
C ARG A 432 8.21 -5.70 21.07
N GLN A 433 8.88 -6.85 21.06
CA GLN A 433 10.34 -6.84 20.86
C GLN A 433 10.62 -6.23 19.49
N GLU A 434 11.48 -5.22 19.44
CA GLU A 434 11.88 -4.61 18.18
C GLU A 434 12.80 -5.59 17.46
N GLU A 435 12.33 -6.09 16.30
CA GLU A 435 13.07 -7.01 15.43
C GLU A 435 14.46 -6.41 15.20
N GLN A 436 15.53 -7.18 15.49
CA GLN A 436 16.89 -6.70 15.29
C GLN A 436 17.14 -6.54 13.80
N GLN A 437 16.92 -5.33 13.27
CA GLN A 437 17.18 -5.00 11.86
C GLN A 437 18.56 -5.53 11.46
N THR A 438 18.55 -6.59 10.64
CA THR A 438 19.71 -7.33 10.19
C THR A 438 20.48 -6.53 9.13
N ARG A 439 21.06 -5.40 9.55
CA ARG A 439 21.86 -4.52 8.69
C ARG A 439 22.92 -5.33 7.97
N ARG A 440 23.03 -5.14 6.65
CA ARG A 440 24.05 -5.81 5.83
C ARG A 440 25.34 -4.99 5.83
N GLY A 441 26.45 -5.69 5.96
CA GLY A 441 27.80 -5.16 5.82
C GLY A 441 28.60 -6.10 4.94
N TRP A 442 29.45 -5.53 4.08
CA TRP A 442 30.08 -6.25 2.99
C TRP A 442 31.59 -6.15 3.05
N TYR A 443 32.26 -7.27 2.80
CA TYR A 443 33.71 -7.40 2.96
C TYR A 443 34.34 -7.82 1.63
N VAL A 444 35.34 -7.08 1.18
CA VAL A 444 36.11 -7.41 -0.04
C VAL A 444 37.59 -7.54 0.32
N ARG A 445 38.19 -8.67 -0.05
CA ARG A 445 39.65 -8.86 0.05
C ARG A 445 40.33 -8.44 -1.26
N LEU A 446 41.14 -7.41 -1.16
CA LEU A 446 41.93 -6.86 -2.24
C LEU A 446 43.04 -7.82 -2.67
N ALA A 447 43.54 -7.65 -3.89
CA ALA A 447 44.67 -8.38 -4.45
C ALA A 447 45.99 -8.14 -3.69
N SER A 448 46.08 -7.04 -2.93
CA SER A 448 47.16 -6.74 -1.98
C SER A 448 47.14 -7.63 -0.72
N GLY A 449 46.02 -8.30 -0.43
CA GLY A 449 45.77 -8.95 0.86
C GLY A 449 45.14 -8.03 1.92
N SER A 450 44.91 -6.74 1.62
CA SER A 450 44.08 -5.87 2.47
C SER A 450 42.60 -6.27 2.40
N VAL A 451 41.83 -5.88 3.41
CA VAL A 451 40.36 -5.99 3.43
C VAL A 451 39.73 -4.59 3.46
N ALA A 452 38.62 -4.44 2.74
CA ALA A 452 37.72 -3.29 2.80
C ALA A 452 36.34 -3.71 3.33
N VAL A 453 35.76 -2.91 4.23
CA VAL A 453 34.40 -3.02 4.77
C VAL A 453 33.53 -1.93 4.15
N PHE A 454 32.29 -2.27 3.79
CA PHE A 454 31.25 -1.34 3.36
C PHE A 454 30.01 -1.54 4.25
N SER A 455 29.42 -0.45 4.76
CA SER A 455 28.32 -0.50 5.76
C SER A 455 28.71 -1.29 7.02
N PRO A 456 29.49 -0.70 7.95
CA PRO A 456 29.91 -1.37 9.17
C PRO A 456 28.71 -1.71 10.07
N VAL A 457 28.46 -3.01 10.26
CA VAL A 457 27.44 -3.60 11.15
C VAL A 457 27.90 -3.63 12.62
N SER A 458 27.05 -4.08 13.54
CA SER A 458 27.46 -4.27 14.94
C SER A 458 28.68 -5.20 15.05
N PHE A 459 29.70 -4.79 15.79
CA PHE A 459 30.97 -5.52 15.85
C PHE A 459 30.95 -6.60 16.93
N THR A 460 30.45 -7.78 16.55
CA THR A 460 30.33 -8.97 17.42
C THR A 460 31.54 -9.91 17.25
N PRO A 461 31.72 -10.92 18.14
CA PRO A 461 32.77 -11.93 17.97
C PRO A 461 32.71 -12.67 16.62
N GLU A 462 31.50 -12.96 16.14
CA GLU A 462 31.25 -13.66 14.87
C GLU A 462 31.62 -12.78 13.66
N VAL A 463 31.38 -11.46 13.78
CA VAL A 463 31.82 -10.48 12.77
C VAL A 463 33.35 -10.35 12.75
N ARG A 464 34.03 -10.42 13.91
CA ARG A 464 35.50 -10.49 13.97
C ARG A 464 36.01 -11.77 13.31
N GLU A 465 35.46 -12.94 13.66
CA GLU A 465 35.85 -14.22 13.06
C GLU A 465 35.64 -14.22 11.55
N ALA A 466 34.53 -13.65 11.05
CA ALA A 466 34.28 -13.49 9.62
C ALA A 466 35.35 -12.63 8.92
N VAL A 467 35.73 -11.48 9.50
CA VAL A 467 36.81 -10.62 8.98
C VAL A 467 38.17 -11.32 9.00
N ASP A 468 38.53 -11.94 10.13
CA ASP A 468 39.80 -12.63 10.30
C ASP A 468 39.91 -13.87 9.39
N SER A 469 38.79 -14.55 9.10
CA SER A 469 38.73 -15.70 8.18
C SER A 469 39.11 -15.36 6.72
N LEU A 470 39.01 -14.09 6.32
CA LEU A 470 39.48 -13.63 5.02
C LEU A 470 41.02 -13.67 4.89
N GLY A 471 41.75 -13.76 6.01
CA GLY A 471 43.21 -13.89 6.03
C GLY A 471 43.93 -12.67 5.48
N GLY A 472 43.45 -11.46 5.84
CA GLY A 472 43.98 -10.19 5.36
C GLY A 472 43.84 -9.07 6.40
N LYS A 473 44.65 -8.02 6.30
CA LYS A 473 44.58 -6.89 7.25
C LYS A 473 43.41 -5.97 6.86
N LEU A 474 42.50 -5.68 7.79
CA LEU A 474 41.51 -4.62 7.57
C LEU A 474 42.22 -3.27 7.39
N LYS A 475 41.99 -2.63 6.25
CA LYS A 475 42.60 -1.34 5.89
C LYS A 475 41.58 -0.25 5.59
N TYR A 476 40.42 -0.57 5.01
CA TYR A 476 39.42 0.43 4.61
C TYR A 476 38.07 0.16 5.26
N ILE A 477 37.40 1.20 5.75
CA ILE A 477 36.02 1.14 6.25
C ILE A 477 35.21 2.27 5.61
N ALA A 478 34.31 1.93 4.70
CA ALA A 478 33.40 2.85 4.05
C ALA A 478 32.04 2.90 4.77
N ALA A 479 31.67 4.09 5.26
CA ALA A 479 30.28 4.44 5.48
C ALA A 479 29.76 5.07 4.18
N PRO A 480 28.85 4.41 3.45
CA PRO A 480 28.47 4.85 2.11
C PRO A 480 27.66 6.16 2.12
N ASP A 481 26.86 6.43 3.16
CA ASP A 481 25.95 7.58 3.21
C ASP A 481 25.81 8.16 4.64
N MET A 482 24.82 9.05 4.82
CA MET A 482 24.50 9.67 6.10
C MET A 482 23.85 8.76 7.13
N GLU A 483 23.45 7.52 6.85
CA GLU A 483 22.75 6.65 7.82
C GLU A 483 23.51 5.32 8.09
N HIS A 484 24.21 4.77 7.10
CA HIS A 484 25.02 3.56 7.14
C HIS A 484 26.39 3.73 7.84
N HIS A 485 26.43 4.53 8.92
CA HIS A 485 27.65 4.90 9.64
C HIS A 485 27.71 4.40 11.08
N LEU A 486 26.60 3.91 11.65
CA LEU A 486 26.38 3.85 13.10
C LEU A 486 27.56 3.20 13.86
N HIS A 487 28.01 2.02 13.42
CA HIS A 487 29.01 1.25 14.14
C HIS A 487 30.48 1.63 13.84
N LEU A 488 30.76 2.67 13.01
CA LEU A 488 32.13 3.10 12.66
C LEU A 488 33.08 3.22 13.87
N THR A 489 32.63 3.78 14.99
CA THR A 489 33.47 3.99 16.19
C THR A 489 33.87 2.67 16.84
N SER A 490 33.00 1.65 16.84
CA SER A 490 33.36 0.31 17.34
C SER A 490 34.40 -0.38 16.43
N TRP A 491 34.22 -0.31 15.11
CA TRP A 491 35.19 -0.83 14.16
C TRP A 491 36.55 -0.12 14.23
N LYS A 492 36.56 1.23 14.34
CA LYS A 492 37.79 2.03 14.43
C LYS A 492 38.53 1.86 15.76
N LYS A 493 37.82 1.52 16.84
CA LYS A 493 38.42 1.13 18.13
C LYS A 493 39.18 -0.20 18.03
N GLU A 494 38.60 -1.17 17.32
CA GLU A 494 39.15 -2.52 17.18
C GLU A 494 40.22 -2.62 16.07
N TYR A 495 40.14 -1.77 15.05
CA TYR A 495 41.16 -1.61 14.00
C TYR A 495 41.62 -0.14 13.90
N PRO A 496 42.46 0.37 14.83
CA PRO A 496 42.91 1.76 14.87
C PRO A 496 43.60 2.24 13.58
N ASP A 497 44.25 1.33 12.84
CA ASP A 497 44.93 1.63 11.58
C ASP A 497 43.99 1.85 10.39
N ALA A 498 42.71 1.43 10.47
CA ALA A 498 41.84 1.36 9.30
C ALA A 498 41.36 2.76 8.84
N GLU A 499 41.57 3.07 7.57
CA GLU A 499 41.23 4.33 6.91
C GLU A 499 39.71 4.41 6.70
N ILE A 500 39.06 5.44 7.27
CA ILE A 500 37.61 5.65 7.12
C ILE A 500 37.32 6.48 5.87
N ILE A 501 36.38 5.99 5.05
CA ILE A 501 35.86 6.64 3.84
C ILE A 501 34.39 7.07 4.08
N GLY A 502 33.99 8.25 3.63
CA GLY A 502 32.59 8.70 3.70
C GLY A 502 32.30 10.08 3.05
N PRO A 503 31.03 10.49 3.00
CA PRO A 503 30.58 11.75 2.40
C PRO A 503 30.74 13.00 3.29
N GLU A 504 30.75 14.18 2.67
CA GLU A 504 30.83 15.49 3.35
C GLU A 504 29.61 15.77 4.27
N GLY A 505 29.84 16.21 5.51
CA GLY A 505 28.78 16.40 6.51
C GLY A 505 28.60 15.22 7.47
N LEU A 506 29.16 14.04 7.17
CA LEU A 506 29.03 12.87 8.04
C LEU A 506 29.93 12.98 9.28
N TRP A 507 31.15 13.48 9.11
CA TRP A 507 32.04 13.80 10.23
C TRP A 507 31.36 14.80 11.18
N GLU A 508 30.71 15.82 10.63
CA GLU A 508 29.95 16.85 11.34
C GLU A 508 28.72 16.26 12.05
N LYS A 509 27.92 15.42 11.37
CA LYS A 509 26.78 14.67 11.97
C LYS A 509 27.24 13.83 13.17
N ARG A 510 28.44 13.25 13.14
CA ARG A 510 28.99 12.49 14.27
C ARG A 510 29.49 13.36 15.44
N GLN A 511 29.82 14.63 15.24
CA GLN A 511 30.32 15.46 16.34
C GLN A 511 29.24 15.86 17.34
N SER A 512 27.95 15.77 16.97
CA SER A 512 26.83 16.08 17.88
C SER A 512 26.48 14.93 18.84
N ASN A 513 26.84 13.68 18.52
CA ASN A 513 26.62 12.52 19.37
C ASN A 513 27.91 12.13 20.12
N PRO A 514 27.95 12.23 21.47
CA PRO A 514 29.14 11.90 22.28
C PRO A 514 29.73 10.50 22.07
N GLU A 515 28.91 9.49 21.76
CA GLU A 515 29.37 8.11 21.54
C GLU A 515 30.10 7.93 20.19
N SER A 516 29.83 8.82 19.24
CA SER A 516 30.30 8.71 17.85
C SER A 516 31.37 9.73 17.46
N LYS A 517 31.64 10.67 18.38
CA LYS A 517 32.54 11.82 18.26
C LYS A 517 33.99 11.40 18.00
N ASP A 518 34.82 12.34 17.54
CA ASP A 518 36.29 12.24 17.47
C ASP A 518 36.83 10.99 16.71
N THR A 519 36.00 10.34 15.89
CA THR A 519 36.30 9.13 15.10
C THR A 519 36.78 9.53 13.70
N PRO A 520 38.10 9.55 13.40
CA PRO A 520 38.64 10.38 12.32
C PRO A 520 38.42 9.81 10.91
N PHE A 521 37.86 10.62 10.03
CA PHE A 521 37.70 10.32 8.60
C PHE A 521 39.00 10.60 7.84
N HIS A 522 39.39 9.70 6.96
CA HIS A 522 40.64 9.79 6.19
C HIS A 522 40.33 10.25 4.76
N HIS A 523 39.23 9.77 4.19
CA HIS A 523 38.79 10.05 2.82
C HIS A 523 37.37 10.62 2.82
N VAL A 524 37.25 11.95 2.86
CA VAL A 524 35.96 12.66 2.79
C VAL A 524 35.69 13.10 1.36
N PHE A 525 34.64 12.56 0.74
CA PHE A 525 34.18 12.92 -0.61
C PHE A 525 33.33 14.19 -0.58
N THR A 526 33.69 15.19 -1.41
CA THR A 526 33.01 16.50 -1.43
C THR A 526 32.51 16.90 -2.82
N LYS A 527 31.48 17.76 -2.88
CA LYS A 527 30.82 18.19 -4.12
C LYS A 527 31.77 18.88 -5.09
N GLU A 528 32.72 19.66 -4.58
CA GLU A 528 33.74 20.38 -5.37
C GLU A 528 34.71 19.41 -6.05
N LYS A 529 35.02 18.30 -5.38
CA LYS A 529 35.99 17.28 -5.84
C LYS A 529 35.37 16.22 -6.75
N ASN A 530 34.04 16.07 -6.76
CA ASN A 530 33.36 15.03 -7.55
C ASN A 530 33.71 15.11 -9.05
N ASN A 531 33.77 16.34 -9.59
CA ASN A 531 34.16 16.60 -11.00
C ASN A 531 35.61 16.21 -11.34
N ALA A 532 36.47 15.97 -10.34
CA ALA A 532 37.89 15.62 -10.51
C ALA A 532 38.17 14.11 -10.36
N GLN A 533 37.13 13.27 -10.20
CA GLN A 533 37.25 11.84 -9.84
C GLN A 533 38.11 11.65 -8.58
N GLN A 534 37.56 12.05 -7.43
CA GLN A 534 38.26 11.94 -6.15
C GLN A 534 38.73 10.50 -5.88
N LYS A 535 40.03 10.38 -5.61
CA LYS A 535 40.74 9.15 -5.30
C LYS A 535 40.77 8.86 -3.79
N VAL A 536 40.89 7.58 -3.44
CA VAL A 536 41.14 7.10 -2.08
C VAL A 536 42.63 6.82 -1.92
N THR A 537 43.12 5.77 -2.55
CA THR A 537 44.53 5.37 -2.59
C THR A 537 44.77 4.52 -3.84
N GLU A 538 45.98 4.50 -4.40
CA GLU A 538 46.27 3.73 -5.62
C GLU A 538 45.94 2.22 -5.49
N GLU A 539 46.06 1.66 -4.29
CA GLU A 539 45.66 0.28 -3.96
C GLU A 539 44.14 0.08 -4.04
N PHE A 540 43.35 0.99 -3.50
CA PHE A 540 41.88 0.92 -3.51
C PHE A 540 41.33 1.23 -4.91
N ASP A 541 41.82 2.31 -5.54
CA ASP A 541 41.37 2.79 -6.84
C ASP A 541 41.75 1.83 -7.99
N ALA A 542 42.71 0.91 -7.78
CA ALA A 542 43.02 -0.16 -8.71
C ALA A 542 41.88 -1.19 -8.83
N GLU A 543 41.11 -1.41 -7.77
CA GLU A 543 40.03 -2.40 -7.73
C GLU A 543 38.62 -1.81 -7.66
N PHE A 544 38.49 -0.55 -7.24
CA PHE A 544 37.22 0.16 -7.15
C PHE A 544 37.18 1.38 -8.07
N ASP A 545 36.03 1.64 -8.71
CA ASP A 545 35.62 3.01 -9.07
C ASP A 545 34.60 3.50 -8.02
N VAL A 546 34.55 4.81 -7.79
CA VAL A 546 33.64 5.43 -6.82
C VAL A 546 32.89 6.60 -7.47
N GLU A 547 31.60 6.70 -7.21
CA GLU A 547 30.74 7.81 -7.62
C GLU A 547 30.14 8.44 -6.35
N TYR A 548 30.32 9.75 -6.17
CA TYR A 548 29.68 10.48 -5.09
C TYR A 548 28.37 11.11 -5.57
N VAL A 549 27.26 10.46 -5.24
CA VAL A 549 25.88 10.85 -5.56
C VAL A 549 25.42 11.96 -4.61
N HIS A 550 26.10 13.12 -4.64
CA HIS A 550 25.81 14.27 -3.77
C HIS A 550 24.42 14.90 -4.00
N GLY A 551 23.67 14.43 -5.01
CA GLY A 551 22.26 14.79 -5.25
C GLY A 551 21.26 13.86 -4.56
N HIS A 552 21.72 12.76 -3.96
CA HIS A 552 20.94 11.86 -3.11
C HIS A 552 20.65 12.53 -1.76
N GLY A 553 19.47 12.27 -1.19
CA GLY A 553 19.05 12.78 0.13
C GLY A 553 20.10 12.52 1.22
N SER A 554 20.53 11.25 1.34
CA SER A 554 21.55 10.77 2.27
C SER A 554 23.00 10.98 1.81
N LYS A 555 23.26 11.68 0.68
CA LYS A 555 24.62 11.93 0.11
C LYS A 555 25.49 10.67 -0.04
N GLU A 556 25.19 9.85 -1.03
CA GLU A 556 25.70 8.47 -1.07
C GLU A 556 26.98 8.28 -1.91
N LEU A 557 27.81 7.33 -1.49
CA LEU A 557 28.97 6.80 -2.21
C LEU A 557 28.65 5.41 -2.76
N VAL A 558 28.70 5.30 -4.08
CA VAL A 558 28.49 4.03 -4.81
C VAL A 558 29.83 3.50 -5.29
N PHE A 559 30.10 2.22 -5.05
CA PHE A 559 31.38 1.58 -5.34
C PHE A 559 31.22 0.47 -6.40
N LEU A 560 32.02 0.51 -7.46
CA LEU A 560 32.14 -0.57 -8.43
C LEU A 560 33.38 -1.41 -8.12
N HIS A 561 33.23 -2.63 -7.60
CA HIS A 561 34.34 -3.58 -7.58
C HIS A 561 34.58 -4.13 -9.00
N LYS A 562 35.62 -3.61 -9.65
CA LYS A 562 35.99 -3.84 -11.06
C LYS A 562 36.13 -5.33 -11.38
N ARG A 563 36.82 -6.06 -10.50
CA ARG A 563 37.21 -7.47 -10.70
C ARG A 563 36.03 -8.45 -10.68
N SER A 564 35.02 -8.23 -9.84
CA SER A 564 33.80 -9.07 -9.80
C SER A 564 32.60 -8.46 -10.52
N ARG A 565 32.76 -7.28 -11.16
CA ARG A 565 31.67 -6.53 -11.82
C ARG A 565 30.47 -6.34 -10.88
N THR A 566 30.75 -5.91 -9.66
CA THR A 566 29.76 -5.77 -8.58
C THR A 566 29.62 -4.30 -8.20
N LEU A 567 28.40 -3.79 -8.30
CA LEU A 567 28.01 -2.52 -7.70
C LEU A 567 27.70 -2.76 -6.22
N ILE A 568 28.25 -1.92 -5.34
CA ILE A 568 27.95 -1.88 -3.91
C ILE A 568 27.38 -0.49 -3.62
N GLU A 569 26.16 -0.46 -3.10
CA GLU A 569 25.39 0.75 -2.78
C GLU A 569 24.53 0.51 -1.53
N ALA A 570 23.81 1.55 -1.09
CA ALA A 570 23.20 1.59 0.23
C ALA A 570 21.70 1.86 0.16
N ASP A 571 21.34 3.09 -0.21
CA ASP A 571 19.97 3.61 -0.33
C ASP A 571 19.64 4.06 -1.76
N LEU A 572 20.56 3.90 -2.73
CA LEU A 572 20.33 4.31 -4.11
C LEU A 572 19.29 3.40 -4.79
N LEU A 573 19.39 2.09 -4.55
CA LEU A 573 18.50 1.06 -5.06
C LEU A 573 18.21 0.06 -3.94
N PHE A 574 16.94 -0.29 -3.80
CA PHE A 574 16.48 -1.27 -2.84
C PHE A 574 16.02 -2.52 -3.58
N ASN A 575 16.26 -3.70 -3.02
CA ASN A 575 15.77 -4.95 -3.61
C ASN A 575 14.91 -5.73 -2.62
N LEU A 576 13.81 -5.11 -2.19
CA LEU A 576 12.89 -5.76 -1.25
C LEU A 576 12.05 -6.85 -1.94
N PRO A 577 11.71 -7.96 -1.23
CA PRO A 577 11.89 -8.16 0.20
C PRO A 577 13.26 -8.77 0.50
N ALA A 578 13.83 -8.44 1.65
CA ALA A 578 15.18 -8.86 2.04
C ALA A 578 15.22 -10.30 2.59
N ARG A 579 14.72 -11.29 1.83
CA ARG A 579 14.59 -12.71 2.25
C ARG A 579 15.90 -13.32 2.71
N GLU A 580 17.01 -13.00 2.04
CA GLU A 580 18.36 -13.39 2.42
C GLU A 580 18.81 -12.73 3.73
N GLN A 581 18.44 -11.47 3.94
CA GLN A 581 18.83 -10.66 5.09
C GLN A 581 18.16 -11.15 6.38
N TYR A 582 16.91 -11.61 6.30
CA TYR A 582 16.18 -12.22 7.41
C TYR A 582 16.36 -13.75 7.49
N SER A 583 17.11 -14.37 6.57
CA SER A 583 17.24 -15.84 6.46
C SER A 583 17.84 -16.56 7.68
N LEU A 584 18.46 -15.81 8.60
CA LEU A 584 19.03 -16.30 9.87
C LEU A 584 18.24 -15.85 11.11
N THR A 585 17.13 -15.12 10.93
CA THR A 585 16.21 -14.73 12.02
C THR A 585 15.04 -15.72 12.09
N ASN A 586 14.22 -15.63 13.16
CA ASN A 586 12.93 -16.34 13.22
C ASN A 586 11.79 -15.55 12.55
N GLU A 587 12.12 -14.45 11.89
CA GLU A 587 11.21 -13.50 11.26
C GLU A 587 11.26 -13.69 9.73
N ALA A 588 10.16 -13.39 9.05
CA ALA A 588 10.14 -13.40 7.59
C ALA A 588 10.49 -12.01 7.07
N ALA A 589 11.11 -11.89 5.89
CA ALA A 589 11.41 -10.57 5.29
C ALA A 589 10.17 -9.76 4.85
N ASP A 590 8.98 -10.26 5.18
CA ASP A 590 7.68 -9.60 5.06
C ASP A 590 6.95 -9.47 6.42
N SER A 591 7.61 -9.71 7.57
CA SER A 591 7.06 -9.29 8.87
C SER A 591 7.06 -7.77 9.01
N GLY A 592 6.11 -7.25 9.80
CA GLY A 592 5.86 -5.82 9.94
C GLY A 592 4.89 -5.23 8.91
N ILE A 593 3.84 -4.57 9.39
CA ILE A 593 2.83 -3.90 8.54
C ILE A 593 3.44 -2.72 7.76
N LEU A 594 4.39 -2.01 8.37
CA LEU A 594 5.19 -0.97 7.71
C LEU A 594 6.06 -1.56 6.59
N THR A 595 6.72 -2.69 6.84
CA THR A 595 7.56 -3.40 5.86
C THR A 595 6.77 -3.77 4.61
N LYS A 596 5.54 -4.29 4.76
CA LYS A 596 4.67 -4.61 3.63
C LYS A 596 4.23 -3.36 2.85
N MET A 597 3.74 -2.32 3.51
CA MET A 597 3.36 -1.06 2.82
C MET A 597 4.52 -0.40 2.07
N VAL A 598 5.75 -0.52 2.57
CA VAL A 598 6.97 0.02 1.93
C VAL A 598 7.49 -0.90 0.81
N HIS A 599 7.19 -2.20 0.85
CA HIS A 599 7.74 -3.21 -0.05
C HIS A 599 7.54 -2.89 -1.55
N PRO A 600 6.34 -2.55 -2.06
CA PRO A 600 6.16 -2.19 -3.47
C PRO A 600 6.95 -0.95 -3.92
N PHE A 601 7.22 -0.01 -2.99
CA PHE A 601 8.00 1.20 -3.29
C PHE A 601 9.50 0.92 -3.41
N LEU A 602 9.99 -0.12 -2.74
CA LEU A 602 11.41 -0.45 -2.62
C LEU A 602 11.77 -1.83 -3.23
N SER A 603 10.90 -2.38 -4.09
CA SER A 603 11.19 -3.58 -4.87
C SER A 603 11.63 -3.22 -6.29
N ALA A 604 12.77 -3.76 -6.71
CA ALA A 604 13.31 -3.62 -8.06
C ALA A 604 12.68 -4.58 -9.09
N SER A 605 11.63 -5.31 -8.69
CA SER A 605 10.96 -6.34 -9.51
C SER A 605 10.08 -5.74 -10.62
N GLY A 606 9.93 -6.48 -11.72
CA GLY A 606 9.05 -6.12 -12.84
C GLY A 606 9.39 -4.76 -13.45
N ASN A 607 8.42 -3.84 -13.46
CA ASN A 607 8.60 -2.47 -13.98
C ASN A 607 9.11 -1.45 -12.94
N ALA A 608 9.36 -1.88 -11.69
CA ALA A 608 9.84 -1.06 -10.56
C ALA A 608 9.18 0.33 -10.43
N THR A 609 7.89 0.46 -10.77
CA THR A 609 7.29 1.77 -11.08
C THR A 609 7.08 2.66 -9.87
N TRP A 610 6.89 2.08 -8.69
CA TRP A 610 6.87 2.85 -7.45
C TRP A 610 8.29 3.23 -6.98
N GLN A 611 9.30 2.40 -7.27
CA GLN A 611 10.69 2.75 -6.99
C GLN A 611 11.22 3.87 -7.89
N LYS A 612 10.84 3.89 -9.18
CA LYS A 612 11.04 5.04 -10.09
C LYS A 612 10.49 6.33 -9.47
N ARG A 613 9.26 6.28 -8.93
CA ARG A 613 8.62 7.40 -8.24
C ARG A 613 9.37 7.78 -6.97
N PHE A 614 9.78 6.82 -6.14
CA PHE A 614 10.53 7.07 -4.91
C PHE A 614 11.87 7.75 -5.19
N ALA A 615 12.66 7.22 -6.12
CA ALA A 615 13.91 7.85 -6.55
C ALA A 615 13.68 9.26 -7.11
N TRP A 616 12.63 9.46 -7.91
CA TRP A 616 12.32 10.76 -8.53
C TRP A 616 11.80 11.82 -7.55
N TYR A 617 10.90 11.46 -6.63
CA TYR A 617 10.23 12.41 -5.72
C TYR A 617 10.88 12.52 -4.34
N VAL A 618 11.67 11.53 -3.91
CA VAL A 618 12.34 11.52 -2.61
C VAL A 618 13.87 11.57 -2.78
N LEU A 619 14.51 10.50 -3.26
CA LEU A 619 15.97 10.39 -3.23
C LEU A 619 16.69 11.52 -3.99
N SER A 620 16.15 11.89 -5.15
CA SER A 620 16.68 12.96 -6.02
C SER A 620 16.06 14.34 -5.78
N ALA A 621 15.28 14.53 -4.70
CA ALA A 621 14.56 15.79 -4.47
C ALA A 621 15.48 17.00 -4.27
N ASN A 622 16.65 16.80 -3.66
CA ASN A 622 17.59 17.88 -3.30
C ASN A 622 18.30 18.49 -4.53
N ASP A 623 18.89 17.67 -5.40
CA ASP A 623 19.58 18.11 -6.61
C ASP A 623 19.37 17.07 -7.72
N ARG A 624 18.16 17.05 -8.30
CA ARG A 624 17.74 16.07 -9.32
C ARG A 624 18.63 16.10 -10.56
N LYS A 625 19.26 17.23 -10.86
CA LYS A 625 20.22 17.35 -11.97
C LYS A 625 21.49 16.58 -11.63
N ALA A 626 22.12 16.83 -10.49
CA ALA A 626 23.32 16.11 -10.10
C ALA A 626 23.08 14.61 -9.89
N PHE A 627 21.93 14.23 -9.29
CA PHE A 627 21.51 12.84 -9.17
C PHE A 627 21.48 12.15 -10.54
N ARG A 628 20.89 12.79 -11.56
CA ARG A 628 20.88 12.29 -12.94
C ARG A 628 22.29 12.13 -13.51
N GLU A 629 23.14 13.13 -13.36
CA GLU A 629 24.51 13.09 -13.87
C GLU A 629 25.31 11.93 -13.24
N SER A 630 25.11 11.66 -11.95
CA SER A 630 25.64 10.47 -11.26
C SER A 630 25.08 9.17 -11.85
N MET A 631 23.76 9.05 -12.08
CA MET A 631 23.17 7.86 -12.70
C MET A 631 23.72 7.61 -14.11
N GLN A 632 23.97 8.67 -14.87
CA GLN A 632 24.59 8.60 -16.20
C GLN A 632 26.11 8.31 -16.16
N ARG A 633 26.77 8.47 -15.00
CA ARG A 633 28.16 7.99 -14.78
C ARG A 633 28.15 6.50 -14.40
N ILE A 634 27.31 6.10 -13.45
CA ILE A 634 27.11 4.69 -13.06
C ILE A 634 26.64 3.84 -14.27
N ASP A 635 25.81 4.38 -15.17
CA ASP A 635 25.39 3.62 -16.36
C ASP A 635 26.53 3.33 -17.37
N LYS A 636 27.69 3.99 -17.24
CA LYS A 636 28.89 3.68 -18.06
C LYS A 636 29.77 2.57 -17.46
N TRP A 637 29.47 2.10 -16.25
CA TRP A 637 30.22 1.05 -15.57
C TRP A 637 29.76 -0.36 -15.92
N GLU A 638 30.71 -1.29 -16.09
CA GLU A 638 30.43 -2.69 -16.42
C GLU A 638 30.19 -3.55 -15.16
N PHE A 639 28.97 -3.52 -14.63
CA PHE A 639 28.52 -4.39 -13.54
C PHE A 639 27.45 -5.40 -13.96
N ASN A 640 27.43 -6.57 -13.31
CA ASN A 640 26.41 -7.61 -13.46
C ASN A 640 25.73 -7.97 -12.12
N ARG A 641 26.39 -7.72 -10.99
CA ARG A 641 25.87 -7.94 -9.63
C ARG A 641 25.58 -6.59 -8.97
N ILE A 642 24.47 -6.47 -8.23
CA ILE A 642 24.22 -5.32 -7.33
C ILE A 642 24.08 -5.84 -5.91
N ILE A 643 24.76 -5.16 -4.99
CA ILE A 643 24.70 -5.37 -3.56
C ILE A 643 24.14 -4.08 -2.92
N PRO A 644 22.86 -4.07 -2.51
CA PRO A 644 22.31 -3.01 -1.69
C PRO A 644 22.69 -3.23 -0.21
N CYS A 645 22.52 -2.20 0.62
CA CYS A 645 22.49 -2.38 2.08
C CYS A 645 21.10 -2.83 2.57
N HIS A 646 20.04 -2.55 1.80
CA HIS A 646 18.65 -2.94 2.07
C HIS A 646 18.02 -3.77 0.93
N GLY A 647 17.87 -5.08 1.16
CA GLY A 647 17.27 -6.01 0.18
C GLY A 647 18.13 -7.23 -0.12
N ASP A 648 17.63 -8.10 -1.01
CA ASP A 648 18.34 -9.29 -1.50
C ASP A 648 19.43 -8.92 -2.52
N VAL A 649 20.48 -9.73 -2.66
CA VAL A 649 21.55 -9.47 -3.65
C VAL A 649 21.04 -9.75 -5.06
N VAL A 650 21.22 -8.78 -5.97
CA VAL A 650 20.97 -9.01 -7.40
C VAL A 650 22.17 -9.74 -7.98
N GLU A 651 22.19 -11.07 -7.86
CA GLU A 651 23.35 -11.92 -8.23
C GLU A 651 23.73 -11.85 -9.73
N SER A 652 22.77 -11.56 -10.60
CA SER A 652 23.01 -11.41 -12.04
C SER A 652 21.98 -10.52 -12.70
N GLY A 653 22.30 -9.94 -13.86
CA GLY A 653 21.39 -9.03 -14.57
C GLY A 653 21.27 -7.64 -13.92
N GLY A 654 22.11 -7.31 -12.94
CA GLY A 654 22.09 -6.04 -12.21
C GLY A 654 22.08 -4.81 -13.11
N LYS A 655 22.76 -4.83 -14.26
CA LYS A 655 22.71 -3.73 -15.23
C LYS A 655 21.31 -3.46 -15.78
N ALA A 656 20.52 -4.51 -16.00
CA ALA A 656 19.14 -4.38 -16.43
C ALA A 656 18.26 -3.88 -15.29
N VAL A 657 18.45 -4.38 -14.06
CA VAL A 657 17.73 -3.91 -12.86
C VAL A 657 17.99 -2.42 -12.61
N PHE A 658 19.25 -1.97 -12.59
CA PHE A 658 19.62 -0.56 -12.46
C PHE A 658 18.98 0.31 -13.55
N ARG A 659 19.06 -0.12 -14.82
CA ARG A 659 18.44 0.60 -15.95
C ARG A 659 16.92 0.64 -15.85
N THR A 660 16.28 -0.41 -15.33
CA THR A 660 14.85 -0.43 -15.05
C THR A 660 14.51 0.58 -13.96
N VAL A 661 15.20 0.60 -12.82
CA VAL A 661 14.90 1.53 -11.71
C VAL A 661 15.22 2.99 -12.08
N MET A 662 16.34 3.23 -12.78
CA MET A 662 16.85 4.58 -13.09
C MET A 662 16.42 5.13 -14.47
N ASP A 663 15.54 4.42 -15.18
CA ASP A 663 14.93 4.78 -16.48
C ASP A 663 14.62 6.29 -16.62
N TRP A 664 13.92 6.89 -15.65
CA TRP A 664 13.52 8.31 -15.69
C TRP A 664 14.68 9.31 -15.64
N PHE A 665 15.86 8.88 -15.19
CA PHE A 665 17.10 9.68 -15.19
C PHE A 665 17.93 9.42 -16.47
N LEU A 666 17.91 8.19 -16.98
CA LEU A 666 18.70 7.78 -18.15
C LEU A 666 18.04 8.18 -19.48
N ASP A 667 16.71 8.17 -19.56
CA ASP A 667 15.94 8.32 -20.80
C ASP A 667 15.33 9.72 -21.02
N TYR A 668 15.57 10.65 -20.09
CA TYR A 668 14.93 11.97 -20.00
C TYR A 668 15.03 12.80 -21.28
N ASP A 669 16.23 12.83 -21.89
CA ASP A 669 16.52 13.66 -23.06
C ASP A 669 15.77 13.21 -24.34
N LYS A 670 15.11 12.05 -24.31
CA LYS A 670 14.22 11.56 -25.39
C LYS A 670 12.75 11.96 -25.21
N LYS A 671 12.34 12.41 -24.01
CA LYS A 671 10.93 12.55 -23.62
C LYS A 671 10.52 13.96 -23.16
N GLY A 672 11.47 14.79 -22.70
CA GLY A 672 11.25 16.24 -22.50
C GLY A 672 10.12 16.59 -21.52
N LEU A 673 10.13 15.97 -20.32
CA LEU A 673 9.12 16.11 -19.26
C LEU A 673 9.51 17.08 -18.14
#